data_AF-A0A965M603-F1
#
_entry.id   AF-A0A965M603-F1
#
_cell.length_a   1.000
_cell.length_b   1.000
_cell.length_c   1.000
_cell.angle_alpha   90.00
_cell.angle_beta   90.00
_cell.angle_gamma   90.00
#
_symmetry.space_group_name_H-M   'P 1'
#
loop_
_entity.id
_entity.type
_entity.pdbx_description
1 polymer ?
#
loop_
_entity_poly.entity_id
_entity_poly.type
_entity_poly.pdbx_seq_one_letter_code
_entity_poly.pdbx_strand_id
1 'polypeptide(L)'
;MDPSGLDDKDDDHDGLVNIDETNRKPLPTGNPETWKNGDVHIYNATGKSLPTSPDSDGDGLPDGLEVGWRTAGINTVTTTDTNADGYPNFIGDMDPPLYAVVENNPAVPGVGSQSNGDDRSRQAAGSVTDPTNPDTDGDGILDGVEDANRNGWTDGDGKSLPLTATISQYSTTRPNTGDWPNNIVDSWERNLWQETSATKADCDDDGLTDGYGEDKNLNGRTDLLLKYADGSTKLLLLDLDSNTPLAIAGSAFRTGGATSRAINYVTLFAAYSTTGTGSAQTDGWPKLLITETDPQQGDTDGDGLPDGWEVEKNLNPLDNGIYNFATGSLGDPKNGAAGDPDNDLISNADELSAGTHPNQPNSGVGVGPGEGAINIGTFTDWTSNDLLALDEYNEGGSQAADVYRTNTSDNSRDIVAFSFRDGGASDGKVYFRVDFMDLAPNAWQGEVNAYIVIDTGNPGVGERAIPNEVDIATDMRWEVVVAAYGQDLGSIFVDTNRSNNSTGQYEDPLSFGVVSRAFGSGQNHIAWSSRYDAVEISVDRQHLIDAGWGGNPETLNFQVFTTLPNTIGSGTGDLSGRNDIRDTISDDWIASDYSKDQDNIRLNGKLSSYFGRSSANDRNKSSKVMLLAHGNQAIQPAGSTQALLHDKAASNPAGYHRL
;
A
#
# COMPACT_ATOMS: atom_id res chain seq x y z
N MET A 1 17.72 40.32 16.56
CA MET A 1 17.83 41.78 16.37
C MET A 1 18.33 41.95 14.96
N ASP A 2 17.39 42.13 14.05
CA ASP A 2 17.58 42.43 12.64
C ASP A 2 18.76 43.41 12.42
N PRO A 3 19.73 43.10 11.54
CA PRO A 3 20.86 43.98 11.21
C PRO A 3 20.45 45.29 10.49
N SER A 4 19.25 45.34 9.91
CA SER A 4 18.73 46.45 9.11
C SER A 4 18.04 47.53 9.97
N GLY A 5 17.61 47.19 11.18
CA GLY A 5 16.94 48.09 12.11
C GLY A 5 15.53 48.51 11.66
N LEU A 6 14.90 47.73 10.78
CA LEU A 6 13.54 47.90 10.30
C LEU A 6 12.77 46.62 10.63
N ASP A 7 11.58 46.74 11.22
CA ASP A 7 10.61 45.64 11.27
C ASP A 7 10.14 45.40 9.83
N ASP A 8 10.95 44.66 9.08
CA ASP A 8 10.71 44.26 7.69
C ASP A 8 9.65 43.17 7.60
N LYS A 9 9.22 42.61 8.73
CA LYS A 9 8.17 41.59 8.87
C LYS A 9 8.58 40.21 8.33
N ASP A 10 9.84 40.01 7.99
CA ASP A 10 10.44 38.78 7.43
C ASP A 10 11.87 38.70 7.99
N ASP A 11 11.96 38.24 9.24
CA ASP A 11 13.14 38.39 10.11
C ASP A 11 14.32 37.50 9.68
N ASP A 12 14.05 36.40 8.99
CA ASP A 12 15.03 35.45 8.44
C ASP A 12 15.11 35.47 6.91
N HIS A 13 14.31 36.26 6.21
CA HIS A 13 14.41 36.46 4.76
C HIS A 13 14.24 35.16 3.95
N ASP A 14 13.40 34.25 4.44
CA ASP A 14 13.10 32.96 3.84
C ASP A 14 11.99 33.02 2.78
N GLY A 15 11.37 34.19 2.58
CA GLY A 15 10.27 34.39 1.64
C GLY A 15 8.88 34.43 2.29
N LEU A 16 8.78 34.04 3.55
CA LEU A 16 7.59 34.12 4.38
C LEU A 16 7.66 35.38 5.25
N VAL A 17 6.58 35.67 5.96
CA VAL A 17 6.55 36.84 6.86
C VAL A 17 6.20 36.34 8.25
N ASN A 18 6.79 36.92 9.29
CA ASN A 18 6.70 36.47 10.68
C ASN A 18 5.27 36.14 11.16
N ILE A 19 4.28 36.91 10.67
CA ILE A 19 2.86 36.71 10.98
C ILE A 19 2.28 35.45 10.34
N ASP A 20 2.71 35.10 9.12
CA ASP A 20 2.25 33.99 8.32
C ASP A 20 2.94 32.68 8.71
N GLU A 21 4.17 32.73 9.16
CA GLU A 21 4.92 31.57 9.64
C GLU A 21 4.34 31.00 10.94
N THR A 22 3.97 31.88 11.90
CA THR A 22 3.41 31.45 13.19
C THR A 22 1.89 31.31 13.21
N ASN A 23 1.16 32.02 12.36
CA ASN A 23 -0.30 32.03 12.39
C ASN A 23 -0.90 31.41 11.13
N ARG A 24 -1.52 30.25 11.33
CA ARG A 24 -2.30 29.59 10.30
C ARG A 24 -3.47 30.47 9.83
N LYS A 25 -3.51 30.78 8.55
CA LYS A 25 -4.66 31.44 7.92
C LYS A 25 -5.75 30.41 7.61
N PRO A 26 -7.04 30.74 7.75
CA PRO A 26 -8.12 29.84 7.37
C PRO A 26 -8.33 29.83 5.84
N LEU A 27 -8.93 28.75 5.34
CA LEU A 27 -9.47 28.72 3.97
C LEU A 27 -10.47 29.89 3.74
N PRO A 28 -10.64 30.36 2.49
CA PRO A 28 -11.51 31.50 2.22
C PRO A 28 -12.96 31.22 2.60
N THR A 29 -13.59 32.20 3.26
CA THR A 29 -15.02 32.10 3.58
C THR A 29 -15.87 32.17 2.32
N GLY A 30 -16.83 31.26 2.15
CA GLY A 30 -17.77 31.29 1.02
C GLY A 30 -17.85 29.97 0.27
N ASN A 31 -18.31 30.03 -0.98
CA ASN A 31 -18.44 28.85 -1.84
C ASN A 31 -17.04 28.40 -2.31
N PRO A 32 -16.61 27.15 -2.04
CA PRO A 32 -15.31 26.64 -2.48
C PRO A 32 -15.08 26.70 -4.00
N GLU A 33 -16.15 26.70 -4.80
CA GLU A 33 -16.08 26.91 -6.26
C GLU A 33 -15.59 28.32 -6.67
N THR A 34 -15.41 29.23 -5.72
CA THR A 34 -14.88 30.59 -5.97
C THR A 34 -13.45 30.79 -5.51
N TRP A 35 -12.86 29.80 -4.83
CA TRP A 35 -11.49 29.88 -4.31
C TRP A 35 -10.46 29.98 -5.43
N LYS A 36 -9.36 30.64 -5.12
CA LYS A 36 -8.18 30.80 -5.98
C LYS A 36 -7.06 29.90 -5.49
N ASN A 37 -6.18 29.47 -6.39
CA ASN A 37 -5.03 28.64 -6.09
C ASN A 37 -4.19 29.29 -5.00
N GLY A 38 -3.86 30.58 -5.17
CA GLY A 38 -3.11 31.34 -4.18
C GLY A 38 -3.81 31.44 -2.82
N ASP A 39 -5.15 31.48 -2.77
CA ASP A 39 -5.87 31.53 -1.50
C ASP A 39 -5.77 30.19 -0.73
N VAL A 40 -5.84 29.07 -1.45
CA VAL A 40 -5.69 27.72 -0.89
C VAL A 40 -4.22 27.45 -0.53
N HIS A 41 -3.29 27.92 -1.37
CA HIS A 41 -1.85 27.81 -1.12
C HIS A 41 -1.44 28.52 0.16
N ILE A 42 -1.93 29.75 0.38
CA ILE A 42 -1.74 30.49 1.64
C ILE A 42 -2.27 29.70 2.85
N TYR A 43 -3.38 28.99 2.73
CA TYR A 43 -3.88 28.15 3.82
C TYR A 43 -2.91 27.01 4.19
N ASN A 44 -2.28 26.39 3.19
CA ASN A 44 -1.35 25.27 3.40
C ASN A 44 0.05 25.73 3.81
N ALA A 45 0.49 26.91 3.39
CA ALA A 45 1.83 27.44 3.64
C ALA A 45 1.99 28.22 4.96
N THR A 46 0.90 28.49 5.69
CA THR A 46 0.98 29.35 6.89
C THR A 46 0.82 28.58 8.20
N GLY A 47 1.52 29.03 9.24
CA GLY A 47 1.50 28.41 10.57
C GLY A 47 2.40 27.18 10.70
N LYS A 48 3.42 27.06 9.83
CA LYS A 48 4.28 25.89 9.68
C LYS A 48 5.78 26.18 9.83
N SER A 49 6.19 27.40 10.12
CA SER A 49 7.62 27.77 10.19
C SER A 49 7.94 28.69 11.36
N LEU A 50 9.23 28.88 11.61
CA LEU A 50 9.79 29.67 12.68
C LEU A 50 10.30 31.01 12.13
N PRO A 51 9.76 32.17 12.59
CA PRO A 51 10.11 33.52 12.11
C PRO A 51 11.56 33.99 12.26
N THR A 52 12.46 33.13 12.70
CA THR A 52 13.85 33.48 12.94
C THR A 52 14.79 32.38 12.45
N SER A 53 14.25 31.39 11.73
CA SER A 53 14.96 30.24 11.21
C SER A 53 14.56 30.11 9.74
N PRO A 54 15.46 30.39 8.79
CA PRO A 54 15.13 30.24 7.38
C PRO A 54 14.93 28.78 6.95
N ASP A 55 15.28 27.83 7.82
CA ASP A 55 15.14 26.38 7.72
C ASP A 55 14.71 25.92 9.13
N SER A 56 13.43 25.57 9.28
CA SER A 56 12.76 25.43 10.57
C SER A 56 12.99 24.09 11.24
N ASP A 57 13.14 23.02 10.48
CA ASP A 57 13.40 21.67 10.97
C ASP A 57 14.87 21.23 10.81
N GLY A 58 15.67 22.01 10.09
CA GLY A 58 17.13 21.90 10.02
C GLY A 58 17.61 20.87 9.03
N ASP A 59 16.85 20.61 7.97
CA ASP A 59 17.10 19.57 6.98
C ASP A 59 17.94 20.07 5.78
N GLY A 60 18.07 21.40 5.63
CA GLY A 60 18.84 22.08 4.59
C GLY A 60 18.02 22.66 3.43
N LEU A 61 16.69 22.58 3.46
CA LEU A 61 15.77 23.32 2.62
C LEU A 61 15.26 24.59 3.32
N PRO A 62 15.13 25.72 2.60
CA PRO A 62 14.52 26.88 3.22
C PRO A 62 12.98 26.79 3.26
N ASP A 63 12.35 27.23 4.34
CA ASP A 63 10.90 27.08 4.58
C ASP A 63 10.03 27.62 3.44
N GLY A 64 10.45 28.72 2.82
CA GLY A 64 9.77 29.27 1.64
C GLY A 64 9.78 28.32 0.44
N LEU A 65 10.89 27.62 0.21
CA LEU A 65 10.97 26.59 -0.85
C LEU A 65 10.02 25.44 -0.53
N GLU A 66 10.08 24.94 0.70
CA GLU A 66 9.31 23.77 1.14
C GLU A 66 7.80 23.96 1.00
N VAL A 67 7.28 25.13 1.37
CA VAL A 67 5.85 25.44 1.19
C VAL A 67 5.47 25.82 -0.24
N GLY A 68 6.42 25.77 -1.16
CA GLY A 68 6.26 25.98 -2.59
C GLY A 68 6.19 27.46 -3.03
N TRP A 69 6.85 28.37 -2.31
CA TRP A 69 6.90 29.79 -2.68
C TRP A 69 7.87 30.02 -3.81
N ARG A 70 7.33 30.28 -5.00
CA ARG A 70 8.16 30.62 -6.16
C ARG A 70 8.78 32.02 -6.13
N THR A 71 8.11 33.00 -5.54
CA THR A 71 8.54 34.41 -5.67
C THR A 71 8.61 35.08 -4.32
N ALA A 72 9.79 35.63 -4.03
CA ALA A 72 10.07 36.42 -2.84
C ALA A 72 9.09 37.59 -2.67
N GLY A 73 8.70 37.83 -1.42
CA GLY A 73 7.98 39.03 -1.01
C GLY A 73 8.84 40.29 -1.11
N ILE A 74 8.21 41.46 -0.96
CA ILE A 74 8.93 42.76 -0.98
C ILE A 74 9.88 42.95 0.22
N ASN A 75 9.69 42.17 1.28
CA ASN A 75 10.45 42.26 2.52
C ASN A 75 11.63 41.27 2.55
N THR A 76 11.62 40.29 1.66
CA THR A 76 12.64 39.25 1.56
C THR A 76 13.86 39.78 0.82
N VAL A 77 15.02 39.70 1.46
CA VAL A 77 16.30 40.02 0.82
C VAL A 77 16.87 38.73 0.23
N THR A 78 16.64 38.50 -1.07
CA THR A 78 16.96 37.24 -1.78
C THR A 78 18.46 36.90 -1.91
N THR A 79 19.34 37.67 -1.27
CA THR A 79 20.79 37.41 -1.25
C THR A 79 21.30 37.15 0.16
N THR A 80 20.41 37.15 1.15
CA THR A 80 20.78 36.87 2.54
C THR A 80 20.99 35.38 2.74
N ASP A 81 22.02 35.05 3.51
CA ASP A 81 22.40 33.72 3.98
C ASP A 81 22.72 33.90 5.48
N THR A 82 21.73 33.67 6.36
CA THR A 82 21.91 33.92 7.81
C THR A 82 22.51 32.74 8.55
N ASN A 83 22.34 31.51 8.05
CA ASN A 83 22.86 30.28 8.64
C ASN A 83 24.29 29.94 8.13
N ALA A 84 24.78 30.65 7.10
CA ALA A 84 26.10 30.50 6.49
C ALA A 84 26.35 29.12 5.87
N ASP A 85 25.30 28.49 5.35
CA ASP A 85 25.37 27.19 4.66
C ASP A 85 25.83 27.33 3.20
N GLY A 86 25.93 28.56 2.69
CA GLY A 86 26.36 28.87 1.33
C GLY A 86 25.22 29.07 0.33
N TYR A 87 23.96 28.97 0.76
CA TYR A 87 22.76 29.19 -0.02
C TYR A 87 21.97 30.40 0.50
N PRO A 88 21.23 31.12 -0.38
CA PRO A 88 20.32 32.15 0.10
C PRO A 88 19.15 31.54 0.89
N ASN A 89 18.72 32.23 1.93
CA ASN A 89 17.57 31.85 2.76
C ASN A 89 16.26 31.74 1.96
N PHE A 90 16.13 32.42 0.82
CA PHE A 90 15.00 32.21 -0.08
C PHE A 90 15.47 31.63 -1.40
N ILE A 91 14.91 30.47 -1.75
CA ILE A 91 15.02 29.86 -3.07
C ILE A 91 13.62 29.62 -3.59
N GLY A 92 13.37 30.03 -4.83
CA GLY A 92 12.05 29.98 -5.41
C GLY A 92 11.75 28.61 -6.01
N ASP A 93 10.63 28.04 -5.61
CA ASP A 93 10.12 26.76 -6.10
C ASP A 93 9.88 26.73 -7.64
N MET A 94 10.43 25.72 -8.31
CA MET A 94 10.29 25.45 -9.74
C MET A 94 8.99 24.72 -10.13
N ASP A 95 8.23 24.13 -9.21
CA ASP A 95 6.94 23.48 -9.47
C ASP A 95 5.89 23.73 -8.38
N PRO A 96 5.51 25.00 -8.16
CA PRO A 96 4.58 25.40 -7.10
C PRO A 96 3.25 24.64 -7.11
N PRO A 97 2.68 24.38 -5.93
CA PRO A 97 1.52 23.51 -5.78
C PRO A 97 0.29 24.09 -6.48
N LEU A 98 -0.36 23.22 -7.24
CA LEU A 98 -1.61 23.50 -7.92
C LEU A 98 -2.73 22.73 -7.24
N TYR A 99 -3.71 23.45 -6.72
CA TYR A 99 -4.85 22.88 -6.00
C TYR A 99 -6.02 22.59 -6.93
N ALA A 100 -6.94 21.74 -6.49
CA ALA A 100 -8.12 21.34 -7.24
C ALA A 100 -9.21 22.44 -7.31
N VAL A 101 -8.82 23.71 -7.47
CA VAL A 101 -9.72 24.87 -7.62
C VAL A 101 -10.25 25.00 -9.05
N VAL A 102 -11.37 25.71 -9.22
CA VAL A 102 -12.05 25.87 -10.52
C VAL A 102 -11.16 26.49 -11.58
N GLU A 103 -10.25 27.40 -11.20
CA GLU A 103 -9.35 28.03 -12.17
C GLU A 103 -8.33 27.08 -12.79
N ASN A 104 -8.05 25.96 -12.14
CA ASN A 104 -7.17 24.91 -12.64
C ASN A 104 -7.91 23.87 -13.47
N ASN A 105 -9.25 23.88 -13.49
CA ASN A 105 -10.06 22.98 -14.32
C ASN A 105 -10.28 23.56 -15.74
N PRO A 106 -10.09 22.78 -16.83
CA PRO A 106 -9.61 21.40 -16.92
C PRO A 106 -8.11 21.31 -17.23
N ALA A 107 -7.35 22.36 -16.90
CA ALA A 107 -5.96 22.47 -17.29
C ALA A 107 -5.06 21.50 -16.55
N VAL A 108 -5.22 21.40 -15.23
CA VAL A 108 -4.47 20.51 -14.36
C VAL A 108 -5.16 19.14 -14.32
N PRO A 109 -4.42 18.02 -14.52
CA PRO A 109 -4.96 16.68 -14.43
C PRO A 109 -5.58 16.39 -13.07
N GLY A 110 -6.58 15.51 -13.05
CA GLY A 110 -7.23 15.10 -11.81
C GLY A 110 -8.08 16.19 -11.12
N VAL A 111 -8.19 17.41 -11.69
CA VAL A 111 -9.07 18.45 -11.16
C VAL A 111 -10.49 18.27 -11.68
N GLY A 112 -11.39 17.84 -10.79
CA GLY A 112 -12.80 17.59 -11.06
C GLY A 112 -13.71 18.76 -10.65
N SER A 113 -14.96 18.43 -10.33
CA SER A 113 -15.93 19.36 -9.75
C SER A 113 -16.28 18.96 -8.33
N GLN A 114 -16.57 19.92 -7.45
CA GLN A 114 -17.05 19.61 -6.10
C GLN A 114 -18.37 18.85 -6.12
N SER A 115 -19.22 19.07 -7.13
CA SER A 115 -20.46 18.30 -7.30
C SER A 115 -20.22 16.80 -7.50
N ASN A 116 -19.04 16.44 -7.99
CA ASN A 116 -18.61 15.06 -8.21
C ASN A 116 -17.74 14.54 -7.05
N GLY A 117 -17.65 15.29 -5.94
CA GLY A 117 -16.94 14.89 -4.73
C GLY A 117 -15.50 15.39 -4.62
N ASP A 118 -15.01 16.22 -5.55
CA ASP A 118 -13.63 16.73 -5.47
C ASP A 118 -13.45 17.78 -4.36
N ASP A 119 -12.36 17.67 -3.61
CA ASP A 119 -12.01 18.59 -2.53
C ASP A 119 -11.19 19.77 -3.09
N ARG A 120 -11.75 20.98 -3.01
CA ARG A 120 -11.13 22.21 -3.52
C ARG A 120 -9.86 22.62 -2.77
N SER A 121 -9.57 22.02 -1.63
CA SER A 121 -8.33 22.23 -0.87
C SER A 121 -7.22 21.21 -1.17
N ARG A 122 -7.52 20.14 -1.90
CA ARG A 122 -6.56 19.09 -2.26
C ARG A 122 -5.54 19.60 -3.27
N GLN A 123 -4.27 19.28 -3.04
CA GLN A 123 -3.20 19.46 -4.03
C GLN A 123 -3.39 18.46 -5.17
N ALA A 124 -3.38 18.96 -6.40
CA ALA A 124 -3.61 18.18 -7.61
C ALA A 124 -2.33 17.95 -8.42
N ALA A 125 -1.35 18.85 -8.34
CA ALA A 125 -0.04 18.73 -8.98
C ALA A 125 0.99 19.66 -8.29
N GLY A 126 2.27 19.48 -8.63
CA GLY A 126 3.42 20.15 -7.99
C GLY A 126 3.80 19.50 -6.65
N SER A 127 4.97 19.81 -6.12
CA SER A 127 5.48 19.32 -4.83
C SER A 127 5.51 20.40 -3.75
N VAL A 128 5.45 19.96 -2.49
CA VAL A 128 5.77 20.73 -1.28
C VAL A 128 6.26 19.76 -0.21
N THR A 129 7.21 20.19 0.61
CA THR A 129 7.63 19.51 1.83
C THR A 129 7.04 20.21 3.06
N ASP A 130 7.24 19.67 4.26
CA ASP A 130 6.73 20.24 5.50
C ASP A 130 7.87 20.84 6.34
N PRO A 131 7.95 22.18 6.51
CA PRO A 131 9.03 22.85 7.28
C PRO A 131 9.13 22.51 8.77
N THR A 132 8.27 21.61 9.26
CA THR A 132 8.31 21.11 10.63
C THR A 132 8.74 19.64 10.71
N ASN A 133 9.01 19.01 9.57
CA ASN A 133 9.29 17.61 9.44
C ASN A 133 10.40 17.38 8.42
N PRO A 134 11.64 17.12 8.87
CA PRO A 134 12.82 17.12 8.02
C PRO A 134 12.91 15.91 7.06
N ASP A 135 11.88 15.08 7.01
CA ASP A 135 11.73 13.82 6.25
C ASP A 135 10.21 13.67 5.98
N THR A 136 9.74 14.34 4.92
CA THR A 136 8.32 14.58 4.65
C THR A 136 7.56 13.30 4.35
N ASP A 137 8.17 12.34 3.66
CA ASP A 137 7.54 11.06 3.31
C ASP A 137 7.87 9.90 4.25
N GLY A 138 8.83 10.08 5.16
CA GLY A 138 9.11 9.18 6.28
C GLY A 138 9.95 7.97 5.90
N ASP A 139 10.73 8.08 4.83
CA ASP A 139 11.53 6.99 4.27
C ASP A 139 12.94 6.90 4.91
N GLY A 140 13.32 7.94 5.66
CA GLY A 140 14.55 8.08 6.41
C GLY A 140 15.59 9.03 5.80
N ILE A 141 15.47 9.40 4.52
CA ILE A 141 16.28 10.42 3.88
C ILE A 141 15.67 11.79 4.22
N LEU A 142 16.50 12.81 4.40
CA LEU A 142 16.00 14.16 4.72
C LEU A 142 15.59 14.89 3.44
N ASP A 143 14.59 15.76 3.49
CA ASP A 143 14.09 16.44 2.27
C ASP A 143 15.21 17.25 1.60
N GLY A 144 16.06 17.93 2.38
CA GLY A 144 17.24 18.66 1.86
C GLY A 144 18.38 17.79 1.32
N VAL A 145 18.34 16.48 1.60
CA VAL A 145 19.23 15.48 1.01
C VAL A 145 18.66 14.98 -0.33
N GLU A 146 17.34 14.94 -0.45
CA GLU A 146 16.61 14.54 -1.65
C GLU A 146 16.48 15.69 -2.65
N ASP A 147 16.10 16.91 -2.24
CA ASP A 147 16.22 18.13 -3.05
C ASP A 147 17.58 18.82 -2.81
N ALA A 148 18.66 18.09 -3.04
CA ALA A 148 20.02 18.58 -2.81
C ALA A 148 20.36 19.81 -3.68
N ASN A 149 19.67 19.96 -4.81
CA ASN A 149 19.87 21.09 -5.72
C ASN A 149 18.97 22.31 -5.40
N ARG A 150 18.02 22.16 -4.47
CA ARG A 150 17.12 23.20 -3.91
C ARG A 150 16.30 23.89 -4.98
N ASN A 151 15.73 23.14 -5.91
CA ASN A 151 14.85 23.70 -6.93
C ASN A 151 13.37 23.51 -6.58
N GLY A 152 13.05 22.79 -5.51
CA GLY A 152 11.70 22.47 -5.04
C GLY A 152 11.05 21.31 -5.78
N TRP A 153 11.80 20.63 -6.65
CA TRP A 153 11.23 20.02 -7.83
C TRP A 153 11.38 18.51 -7.93
N THR A 154 10.26 17.81 -7.88
CA THR A 154 10.19 16.35 -7.81
C THR A 154 9.96 15.64 -9.15
N ASP A 155 10.11 16.25 -10.34
CA ASP A 155 9.86 15.55 -11.64
C ASP A 155 11.02 15.57 -12.67
N GLY A 156 12.19 16.13 -12.33
CA GLY A 156 13.47 15.88 -13.01
C GLY A 156 13.69 16.41 -14.45
N ASP A 157 12.69 16.95 -15.16
CA ASP A 157 12.77 17.30 -16.61
C ASP A 157 13.55 18.60 -17.04
N GLY A 158 14.26 19.27 -16.13
CA GLY A 158 14.66 20.71 -16.15
C GLY A 158 13.62 21.87 -16.18
N LYS A 159 12.29 21.71 -16.28
CA LYS A 159 11.34 22.78 -16.66
C LYS A 159 10.33 23.25 -15.60
N SER A 160 10.50 24.54 -15.29
CA SER A 160 9.58 25.39 -14.53
C SER A 160 8.10 25.31 -14.95
N LEU A 161 7.20 25.11 -13.97
CA LEU A 161 5.75 25.28 -14.16
C LEU A 161 5.36 26.77 -14.28
N PRO A 162 4.49 27.18 -15.21
CA PRO A 162 4.04 28.57 -15.29
C PRO A 162 3.09 28.94 -14.12
N LEU A 163 3.37 30.06 -13.45
CA LEU A 163 2.59 30.62 -12.33
C LEU A 163 1.11 30.94 -12.63
N THR A 164 0.78 31.08 -13.91
CA THR A 164 -0.58 31.35 -14.39
C THR A 164 -0.73 30.63 -15.71
N ALA A 165 -1.63 29.66 -15.81
CA ALA A 165 -1.78 29.00 -17.11
C ALA A 165 -3.15 28.38 -17.40
N THR A 166 -3.53 28.59 -18.66
CA THR A 166 -4.49 27.78 -19.41
C THR A 166 -3.79 26.53 -19.96
N ILE A 167 -4.54 25.52 -20.40
CA ILE A 167 -4.01 24.28 -21.05
C ILE A 167 -2.90 24.57 -22.07
N SER A 168 -3.06 25.63 -22.88
CA SER A 168 -2.11 25.99 -23.94
C SER A 168 -0.77 26.53 -23.45
N GLN A 169 -0.69 27.01 -22.22
CA GLN A 169 0.55 27.51 -21.61
C GLN A 169 1.31 26.40 -20.89
N TYR A 170 0.62 25.39 -20.37
CA TYR A 170 1.24 24.19 -19.80
C TYR A 170 1.78 23.23 -20.89
N SER A 171 1.10 23.12 -22.06
CA SER A 171 1.46 22.14 -23.10
C SER A 171 2.60 22.52 -24.04
N THR A 172 3.07 23.78 -24.05
CA THR A 172 4.10 24.24 -25.01
C THR A 172 5.53 24.10 -24.50
N THR A 173 5.70 23.69 -23.24
CA THR A 173 7.00 23.62 -22.57
C THR A 173 7.46 22.17 -22.34
N ARG A 174 6.55 21.20 -22.27
CA ARG A 174 6.89 19.80 -21.94
C ARG A 174 6.90 18.86 -23.15
N PRO A 175 7.71 17.78 -23.14
CA PRO A 175 8.00 16.97 -24.34
C PRO A 175 6.78 16.18 -24.83
N ASN A 176 5.83 15.85 -23.95
CA ASN A 176 4.61 15.11 -24.26
C ASN A 176 3.37 15.77 -23.64
N THR A 177 2.25 15.76 -24.36
CA THR A 177 0.93 16.03 -23.77
C THR A 177 0.58 14.93 -22.76
N GLY A 178 0.62 15.23 -21.46
CA GLY A 178 0.24 14.28 -20.38
C GLY A 178 1.25 14.19 -19.24
N ASP A 179 2.43 14.76 -19.41
CA ASP A 179 3.56 14.72 -18.48
C ASP A 179 3.48 15.91 -17.49
N TRP A 180 2.72 15.71 -16.42
CA TRP A 180 2.53 16.68 -15.32
C TRP A 180 3.32 16.20 -14.11
N PRO A 181 3.82 17.10 -13.23
CA PRO A 181 4.46 16.66 -11.99
C PRO A 181 3.46 15.80 -11.22
N ASN A 182 3.81 14.53 -11.08
CA ASN A 182 2.98 13.47 -10.56
C ASN A 182 3.70 12.65 -9.47
N ASN A 183 4.91 13.07 -9.08
CA ASN A 183 5.82 12.38 -8.16
C ASN A 183 6.10 10.93 -8.59
N ILE A 184 6.01 10.57 -9.86
CA ILE A 184 6.27 9.21 -10.34
C ILE A 184 7.42 9.28 -11.32
N VAL A 185 8.47 8.47 -11.11
CA VAL A 185 9.56 8.32 -12.07
C VAL A 185 9.06 7.52 -13.27
N ASP A 186 8.65 8.21 -14.33
CA ASP A 186 8.23 7.52 -15.54
C ASP A 186 9.42 6.78 -16.20
N SER A 187 9.14 5.66 -16.87
CA SER A 187 10.17 4.85 -17.56
C SER A 187 11.06 5.64 -18.55
N TRP A 188 10.56 6.74 -19.11
CA TRP A 188 11.30 7.62 -20.02
C TRP A 188 12.07 8.74 -19.29
N GLU A 189 11.76 8.99 -18.02
CA GLU A 189 12.37 9.99 -17.13
C GLU A 189 13.51 9.46 -16.28
N ARG A 190 13.68 8.13 -16.16
CA ARG A 190 14.75 7.50 -15.34
C ARG A 190 16.18 7.99 -15.60
N ASN A 191 16.44 8.65 -16.73
CA ASN A 191 17.75 9.25 -17.04
C ASN A 191 17.78 10.78 -16.91
N LEU A 192 16.68 11.38 -16.47
CA LEU A 192 16.47 12.81 -16.27
C LEU A 192 16.45 13.16 -14.78
N TRP A 193 15.84 12.31 -13.96
CA TRP A 193 15.89 12.43 -12.51
C TRP A 193 17.34 12.37 -12.02
N GLN A 194 17.64 13.22 -11.05
CA GLN A 194 18.99 13.41 -10.53
C GLN A 194 19.09 13.09 -9.05
N GLU A 195 17.96 12.90 -8.38
CA GLU A 195 17.76 12.78 -6.94
C GLU A 195 16.39 12.12 -6.69
N THR A 196 16.17 11.56 -5.50
CA THR A 196 14.90 10.96 -5.08
C THR A 196 13.90 12.06 -4.70
N SER A 197 12.64 11.73 -4.53
CA SER A 197 11.58 12.69 -4.23
C SER A 197 11.27 12.69 -2.74
N ALA A 198 11.53 13.82 -2.08
CA ALA A 198 11.17 14.13 -0.68
C ALA A 198 9.68 13.98 -0.29
N THR A 199 8.82 13.61 -1.23
CA THR A 199 7.37 13.48 -1.02
C THR A 199 6.83 12.11 -1.44
N LYS A 200 7.72 11.16 -1.77
CA LYS A 200 7.40 9.80 -2.17
C LYS A 200 8.50 8.84 -1.70
N ALA A 201 8.18 8.12 -0.63
CA ALA A 201 9.09 7.20 0.05
C ALA A 201 9.61 6.01 -0.77
N ASP A 202 9.06 5.73 -1.95
CA ASP A 202 9.45 4.64 -2.88
C ASP A 202 9.31 5.21 -4.30
N CYS A 203 10.38 5.79 -4.84
CA CYS A 203 10.34 6.59 -6.06
C CYS A 203 10.08 5.76 -7.32
N ASP A 204 10.58 4.54 -7.37
CA ASP A 204 10.50 3.66 -8.53
C ASP A 204 9.42 2.55 -8.45
N ASP A 205 8.66 2.54 -7.34
CA ASP A 205 7.50 1.67 -7.06
C ASP A 205 7.83 0.17 -7.07
N ASP A 206 9.01 -0.19 -6.57
CA ASP A 206 9.50 -1.57 -6.56
C ASP A 206 9.22 -2.33 -5.24
N GLY A 207 8.79 -1.60 -4.20
CA GLY A 207 8.46 -2.12 -2.88
C GLY A 207 9.53 -1.93 -1.81
N LEU A 208 10.68 -1.33 -2.13
CA LEU A 208 11.65 -0.81 -1.16
C LEU A 208 11.48 0.70 -1.02
N THR A 209 11.74 1.20 0.19
CA THR A 209 11.79 2.66 0.37
C THR A 209 13.17 3.18 0.02
N ASP A 210 13.25 4.35 -0.62
CA ASP A 210 14.51 4.93 -1.12
C ASP A 210 15.57 5.00 -0.01
N GLY A 211 15.16 5.37 1.20
CA GLY A 211 15.96 5.30 2.42
C GLY A 211 16.11 3.90 3.01
N TYR A 212 15.30 3.56 4.02
CA TYR A 212 15.50 2.34 4.83
C TYR A 212 15.61 1.02 4.05
N GLY A 213 15.05 0.95 2.84
CA GLY A 213 15.13 -0.20 1.95
C GLY A 213 16.44 -0.27 1.18
N GLU A 214 16.81 0.84 0.55
CA GLU A 214 17.85 0.90 -0.47
C GLU A 214 19.08 1.68 0.01
N ASP A 215 19.00 3.01 0.15
CA ASP A 215 20.06 3.85 0.70
C ASP A 215 20.10 3.77 2.24
N LYS A 216 20.64 2.67 2.72
CA LYS A 216 20.70 2.36 4.16
C LYS A 216 21.57 3.31 4.97
N ASN A 217 22.41 4.09 4.30
CA ASN A 217 23.26 5.07 4.96
C ASN A 217 22.63 6.47 4.96
N LEU A 218 21.47 6.63 4.29
CA LEU A 218 20.62 7.82 4.22
C LEU A 218 21.38 9.03 3.68
N ASN A 219 22.39 8.81 2.85
CA ASN A 219 23.14 9.92 2.32
C ASN A 219 22.44 10.55 1.13
N GLY A 220 21.53 9.84 0.44
CA GLY A 220 20.84 10.09 -0.83
C GLY A 220 21.63 9.65 -2.09
N ARG A 221 22.50 8.64 -2.01
CA ARG A 221 23.28 8.12 -3.17
C ARG A 221 23.40 6.61 -3.07
N THR A 222 23.30 5.96 -4.23
CA THR A 222 23.78 4.60 -4.41
C THR A 222 25.31 4.53 -4.26
N ASP A 223 25.77 3.80 -3.26
CA ASP A 223 27.17 3.61 -2.96
C ASP A 223 27.87 2.65 -3.96
N LEU A 224 29.00 3.11 -4.47
CA LEU A 224 29.84 2.36 -5.40
C LEU A 224 31.24 2.13 -4.82
N LEU A 225 31.77 0.92 -4.95
CA LEU A 225 33.16 0.59 -4.55
C LEU A 225 34.03 0.21 -5.74
N LEU A 226 35.31 0.57 -5.65
CA LEU A 226 36.38 0.04 -6.49
C LEU A 226 37.12 -1.08 -5.75
N LYS A 227 37.09 -2.31 -6.28
CA LYS A 227 37.79 -3.50 -5.76
C LYS A 227 39.06 -3.79 -6.54
N TYR A 228 40.21 -3.66 -5.92
CA TYR A 228 41.52 -3.90 -6.53
C TYR A 228 41.88 -5.39 -6.57
N ALA A 229 42.90 -5.73 -7.36
CA ALA A 229 43.36 -7.11 -7.54
C ALA A 229 43.88 -7.76 -6.24
N ASP A 230 44.35 -6.95 -5.28
CA ASP A 230 44.75 -7.42 -3.95
C ASP A 230 43.57 -7.68 -3.00
N GLY A 231 42.34 -7.48 -3.47
CA GLY A 231 41.09 -7.65 -2.72
C GLY A 231 40.69 -6.43 -1.89
N SER A 232 41.50 -5.38 -1.82
CA SER A 232 41.13 -4.14 -1.14
C SER A 232 40.01 -3.43 -1.89
N THR A 233 39.13 -2.75 -1.14
CA THR A 233 38.06 -1.92 -1.69
C THR A 233 38.28 -0.46 -1.32
N LYS A 234 37.83 0.45 -2.18
CA LYS A 234 37.81 1.88 -1.93
C LYS A 234 36.49 2.46 -2.41
N LEU A 235 35.83 3.26 -1.58
CA LEU A 235 34.63 4.01 -1.98
C LEU A 235 34.95 4.86 -3.22
N LEU A 236 34.14 4.68 -4.25
CA LEU A 236 34.11 5.55 -5.40
C LEU A 236 33.30 6.78 -4.99
N LEU A 237 33.98 7.68 -4.28
CA LEU A 237 33.43 9.00 -3.96
C LEU A 237 33.22 9.76 -5.27
N LEU A 238 31.97 9.80 -5.73
CA LEU A 238 31.47 10.82 -6.66
C LEU A 238 31.37 12.12 -5.86
N ASP A 239 32.51 12.68 -5.48
CA ASP A 239 32.56 13.93 -4.74
C ASP A 239 31.95 15.03 -5.64
N LEU A 240 30.83 15.60 -5.22
CA LEU A 240 30.09 16.62 -5.97
C LEU A 240 30.72 18.02 -5.81
N ASP A 241 31.71 18.13 -4.91
CA ASP A 241 32.13 19.42 -4.37
C ASP A 241 33.59 19.70 -4.72
N SER A 242 33.86 19.92 -6.01
CA SER A 242 35.10 20.52 -6.53
C SER A 242 36.44 19.77 -6.29
N ASN A 243 37.14 19.48 -7.40
CA ASN A 243 38.60 19.21 -7.45
C ASN A 243 39.17 17.91 -6.85
N THR A 244 38.57 16.73 -7.08
CA THR A 244 39.28 15.44 -6.93
C THR A 244 39.69 14.82 -8.28
N PRO A 245 40.95 14.37 -8.44
CA PRO A 245 41.50 13.89 -9.71
C PRO A 245 41.14 12.43 -10.02
N LEU A 246 39.85 12.09 -10.05
CA LEU A 246 39.33 10.86 -10.65
C LEU A 246 38.62 11.18 -11.97
N ALA A 247 39.37 11.82 -12.87
CA ALA A 247 39.00 12.11 -14.25
C ALA A 247 39.10 10.84 -15.14
N ILE A 248 38.39 9.77 -14.79
CA ILE A 248 38.25 8.56 -15.64
C ILE A 248 36.88 8.49 -16.29
N ALA A 249 35.89 9.23 -15.79
CA ALA A 249 34.53 9.22 -16.32
C ALA A 249 34.25 10.30 -17.39
N GLY A 250 35.06 11.38 -17.45
CA GLY A 250 34.83 12.48 -18.37
C GLY A 250 33.51 13.24 -18.13
N SER A 251 33.34 14.39 -18.79
CA SER A 251 32.13 15.21 -18.71
C SER A 251 30.88 14.58 -19.32
N ALA A 252 31.00 13.39 -19.91
CA ALA A 252 29.90 12.64 -20.54
C ALA A 252 29.19 11.69 -19.55
N PHE A 253 29.78 11.43 -18.39
CA PHE A 253 29.18 10.65 -17.31
C PHE A 253 28.16 11.44 -16.48
N ARG A 254 28.10 12.76 -16.70
CA ARG A 254 27.27 13.70 -15.98
C ARG A 254 26.33 14.37 -16.98
N THR A 255 25.05 14.06 -16.92
CA THR A 255 24.02 14.91 -17.51
C THR A 255 23.85 16.12 -16.61
N GLY A 256 24.29 17.30 -17.05
CA GLY A 256 24.08 18.56 -16.32
C GLY A 256 25.18 18.90 -15.31
N GLY A 257 25.43 20.20 -15.13
CA GLY A 257 26.46 20.69 -14.21
C GLY A 257 26.01 20.58 -12.76
N ALA A 258 26.82 19.86 -11.97
CA ALA A 258 26.98 19.96 -10.51
C ALA A 258 25.69 19.92 -9.65
N THR A 259 25.22 18.71 -9.33
CA THR A 259 24.55 18.27 -8.06
C THR A 259 23.91 16.86 -8.17
N SER A 260 23.89 16.24 -9.35
CA SER A 260 23.24 14.93 -9.60
C SER A 260 23.84 13.72 -8.84
N ARG A 261 22.94 12.89 -8.28
CA ARG A 261 23.17 11.68 -7.47
C ARG A 261 22.81 10.38 -8.21
N ALA A 262 21.98 10.45 -9.25
CA ALA A 262 21.59 9.32 -10.10
C ALA A 262 22.77 8.71 -10.91
N ILE A 263 22.83 7.39 -11.00
CA ILE A 263 23.86 6.68 -11.79
C ILE A 263 23.36 6.43 -13.21
N ASN A 264 24.04 6.99 -14.22
CA ASN A 264 23.78 6.58 -15.61
C ASN A 264 24.48 5.25 -15.93
N TYR A 265 23.83 4.12 -15.65
CA TYR A 265 24.39 2.78 -15.86
C TYR A 265 24.77 2.51 -17.32
N VAL A 266 24.02 3.02 -18.30
CA VAL A 266 24.34 2.84 -19.72
C VAL A 266 25.69 3.47 -20.05
N THR A 267 25.94 4.69 -19.59
CA THR A 267 27.21 5.39 -19.81
C THR A 267 28.33 4.78 -18.97
N LEU A 268 28.01 4.36 -17.74
CA LEU A 268 28.91 3.64 -16.85
C LEU A 268 29.42 2.37 -17.50
N PHE A 269 28.54 1.49 -17.97
CA PHE A 269 28.96 0.22 -18.56
C PHE A 269 29.49 0.39 -20.00
N ALA A 270 29.02 1.37 -20.78
CA ALA A 270 29.55 1.65 -22.11
C ALA A 270 31.01 2.13 -22.09
N ALA A 271 31.42 2.91 -21.09
CA ALA A 271 32.82 3.27 -20.88
C ALA A 271 33.72 2.04 -20.60
N TYR A 272 33.12 0.91 -20.21
CA TYR A 272 33.80 -0.33 -19.86
C TYR A 272 33.64 -1.45 -20.90
N SER A 273 32.95 -1.23 -22.04
CA SER A 273 32.52 -2.32 -22.95
C SER A 273 33.33 -2.51 -24.25
N THR A 274 34.61 -2.10 -24.33
CA THR A 274 35.38 -2.30 -25.58
C THR A 274 36.10 -3.67 -25.67
N THR A 275 35.42 -4.59 -26.36
CA THR A 275 35.90 -5.76 -27.12
C THR A 275 37.42 -5.99 -27.20
N GLY A 276 37.91 -7.07 -26.56
CA GLY A 276 39.25 -7.59 -26.85
C GLY A 276 39.69 -8.80 -26.02
N THR A 277 39.04 -9.96 -26.17
CA THR A 277 39.51 -11.28 -25.66
C THR A 277 40.14 -11.31 -24.24
N GLY A 278 39.64 -10.45 -23.36
CA GLY A 278 39.75 -10.59 -21.92
C GLY A 278 38.33 -10.55 -21.41
N SER A 279 37.89 -11.60 -20.74
CA SER A 279 37.16 -11.32 -19.51
C SER A 279 38.05 -10.42 -18.66
N ALA A 280 37.44 -9.72 -17.71
CA ALA A 280 38.11 -8.97 -16.65
C ALA A 280 38.29 -7.48 -17.00
N GLN A 281 38.07 -6.54 -16.07
CA GLN A 281 38.84 -6.53 -14.82
C GLN A 281 40.27 -6.99 -15.11
N THR A 282 40.91 -6.48 -16.18
CA THR A 282 42.32 -6.79 -16.44
C THR A 282 43.07 -6.61 -15.12
N ASP A 283 44.05 -7.46 -14.83
CA ASP A 283 44.86 -7.44 -13.60
C ASP A 283 45.60 -6.08 -13.32
N GLY A 284 45.23 -4.99 -14.01
CA GLY A 284 45.68 -3.62 -13.79
C GLY A 284 44.59 -2.57 -13.43
N TRP A 285 43.29 -2.89 -13.38
CA TRP A 285 42.23 -1.92 -13.00
C TRP A 285 41.23 -2.51 -11.98
N PRO A 286 40.77 -1.73 -10.97
CA PRO A 286 39.82 -2.23 -9.98
C PRO A 286 38.43 -2.51 -10.56
N LYS A 287 37.75 -3.53 -10.04
CA LYS A 287 36.35 -3.89 -10.35
C LYS A 287 35.40 -2.86 -9.73
N LEU A 288 34.32 -2.50 -10.41
CA LEU A 288 33.23 -1.75 -9.79
C LEU A 288 32.31 -2.72 -9.03
N LEU A 289 31.91 -2.34 -7.81
CA LEU A 289 30.88 -2.99 -7.02
C LEU A 289 29.78 -1.99 -6.70
N ILE A 290 28.54 -2.47 -6.63
CA ILE A 290 27.36 -1.75 -6.14
C ILE A 290 27.03 -2.33 -4.76
N THR A 291 26.87 -1.50 -3.73
CA THR A 291 26.70 -2.01 -2.35
C THR A 291 25.26 -1.98 -1.82
N GLU A 292 24.37 -1.34 -2.56
CA GLU A 292 22.93 -1.25 -2.30
C GLU A 292 22.18 -1.12 -3.62
N THR A 293 20.86 -1.29 -3.60
CA THR A 293 20.00 -1.09 -4.77
C THR A 293 19.85 0.40 -5.07
N ASP A 294 19.40 0.74 -6.26
CA ASP A 294 19.31 2.12 -6.73
C ASP A 294 17.87 2.64 -6.63
N PRO A 295 17.58 3.64 -5.78
CA PRO A 295 16.23 4.19 -5.59
C PRO A 295 15.53 4.82 -6.79
N GLN A 296 16.23 4.90 -7.92
CA GLN A 296 15.68 5.41 -9.17
C GLN A 296 15.61 4.32 -10.24
N GLN A 297 15.92 3.07 -9.87
CA GLN A 297 15.93 1.90 -10.72
C GLN A 297 15.59 0.63 -9.93
N GLY A 298 14.29 0.34 -9.83
CA GLY A 298 13.74 -0.83 -9.15
C GLY A 298 13.99 -2.19 -9.79
N ASP A 299 15.06 -2.34 -10.56
CA ASP A 299 15.67 -3.60 -11.05
C ASP A 299 17.16 -3.25 -11.28
N THR A 300 17.91 -3.18 -10.18
CA THR A 300 19.27 -2.63 -10.15
C THR A 300 20.23 -3.47 -11.00
N ASP A 301 20.08 -4.81 -10.95
CA ASP A 301 20.98 -5.72 -11.65
C ASP A 301 20.57 -6.06 -13.10
N GLY A 302 19.37 -5.64 -13.49
CA GLY A 302 18.86 -5.55 -14.85
C GLY A 302 18.42 -6.90 -15.42
N ASP A 303 17.94 -7.81 -14.59
CA ASP A 303 17.55 -9.16 -14.99
C ASP A 303 16.05 -9.34 -15.22
N GLY A 304 15.25 -8.33 -14.85
CA GLY A 304 13.81 -8.28 -14.99
C GLY A 304 13.02 -8.65 -13.73
N LEU A 305 13.68 -8.90 -12.61
CA LEU A 305 13.06 -9.03 -11.28
C LEU A 305 13.17 -7.68 -10.54
N PRO A 306 12.08 -7.19 -9.90
CA PRO A 306 12.17 -5.97 -9.10
C PRO A 306 12.96 -6.17 -7.81
N ASP A 307 13.76 -5.19 -7.39
CA ASP A 307 14.66 -5.35 -6.24
C ASP A 307 13.87 -5.62 -4.95
N GLY A 308 12.77 -4.88 -4.73
CA GLY A 308 11.87 -5.11 -3.60
C GLY A 308 11.20 -6.48 -3.59
N TRP A 309 10.84 -7.01 -4.76
CA TRP A 309 10.32 -8.37 -4.85
C TRP A 309 11.40 -9.40 -4.51
N GLU A 310 12.61 -9.23 -5.02
CA GLU A 310 13.72 -10.14 -4.70
C GLU A 310 14.05 -10.15 -3.21
N VAL A 311 14.11 -8.98 -2.57
CA VAL A 311 14.30 -8.86 -1.12
C VAL A 311 13.18 -9.57 -0.37
N GLU A 312 11.92 -9.34 -0.73
CA GLU A 312 10.76 -10.00 -0.12
C GLU A 312 10.85 -11.53 -0.24
N LYS A 313 11.32 -12.04 -1.38
CA LYS A 313 11.43 -13.48 -1.68
C LYS A 313 12.75 -14.12 -1.23
N ASN A 314 13.60 -13.39 -0.50
CA ASN A 314 14.93 -13.84 -0.07
C ASN A 314 15.87 -14.22 -1.24
N LEU A 315 15.73 -13.54 -2.36
CA LEU A 315 16.73 -13.50 -3.43
C LEU A 315 17.70 -12.34 -3.18
N ASN A 316 18.61 -12.09 -4.12
CA ASN A 316 19.61 -11.05 -3.99
C ASN A 316 19.52 -10.08 -5.17
N PRO A 317 19.04 -8.85 -4.97
CA PRO A 317 18.77 -7.87 -6.03
C PRO A 317 20.02 -7.29 -6.72
N LEU A 318 21.21 -7.76 -6.32
CA LEU A 318 22.48 -7.38 -6.92
C LEU A 318 23.14 -8.59 -7.61
N ASP A 319 22.38 -9.61 -8.00
CA ASP A 319 22.84 -10.86 -8.58
C ASP A 319 21.88 -11.49 -9.61
N ASN A 320 22.01 -11.04 -10.86
CA ASN A 320 21.26 -11.52 -12.03
C ASN A 320 21.49 -12.98 -12.46
N GLY A 321 22.07 -13.80 -11.59
CA GLY A 321 22.37 -15.21 -11.81
C GLY A 321 23.58 -15.50 -12.70
N ILE A 322 24.18 -14.48 -13.31
CA ILE A 322 25.42 -14.58 -14.09
C ILE A 322 26.56 -13.83 -13.38
N TYR A 323 26.26 -12.66 -12.82
CA TYR A 323 27.23 -11.78 -12.20
C TYR A 323 26.64 -11.11 -10.97
N ASN A 324 27.37 -11.20 -9.86
CA ASN A 324 27.00 -10.54 -8.62
C ASN A 324 27.70 -9.19 -8.52
N PHE A 325 26.94 -8.11 -8.61
CA PHE A 325 27.41 -6.72 -8.59
C PHE A 325 27.97 -6.31 -7.23
N ALA A 326 27.48 -6.87 -6.13
CA ALA A 326 28.00 -6.61 -4.79
C ALA A 326 29.40 -7.19 -4.56
N THR A 327 29.71 -8.34 -5.14
CA THR A 327 30.99 -9.05 -4.91
C THR A 327 31.97 -8.92 -6.08
N GLY A 328 31.47 -8.54 -7.26
CA GLY A 328 32.22 -8.44 -8.51
C GLY A 328 32.74 -9.79 -8.99
N SER A 329 31.95 -10.84 -8.77
CA SER A 329 32.29 -12.25 -9.03
C SER A 329 31.19 -12.93 -9.83
N LEU A 330 31.36 -14.22 -10.16
CA LEU A 330 30.29 -15.02 -10.76
C LEU A 330 29.08 -15.02 -9.83
N GLY A 331 27.90 -14.81 -10.41
CA GLY A 331 26.61 -14.84 -9.73
C GLY A 331 26.15 -16.25 -9.35
N ASP A 332 25.17 -16.34 -8.44
CA ASP A 332 24.45 -17.59 -8.17
C ASP A 332 23.25 -17.68 -9.12
N PRO A 333 23.21 -18.67 -10.04
CA PRO A 333 22.11 -18.83 -11.00
C PRO A 333 20.71 -18.91 -10.36
N LYS A 334 20.61 -19.19 -9.06
CA LYS A 334 19.35 -19.19 -8.32
C LYS A 334 18.75 -17.80 -8.10
N ASN A 335 19.58 -16.76 -8.03
CA ASN A 335 19.08 -15.40 -7.78
C ASN A 335 18.44 -14.81 -9.04
N GLY A 336 19.06 -15.07 -10.21
CA GLY A 336 18.60 -14.44 -11.44
C GLY A 336 17.21 -14.88 -11.91
N ALA A 337 16.61 -14.12 -12.82
CA ALA A 337 15.31 -14.34 -13.45
C ALA A 337 15.05 -15.78 -13.96
N ALA A 338 16.08 -16.47 -14.44
CA ALA A 338 15.99 -17.86 -14.92
C ALA A 338 16.28 -18.92 -13.84
N GLY A 339 16.50 -18.50 -12.60
CA GLY A 339 16.75 -19.34 -11.44
C GLY A 339 15.54 -20.15 -11.04
N ASP A 340 15.79 -21.30 -10.43
CA ASP A 340 14.78 -22.20 -9.87
C ASP A 340 15.35 -22.71 -8.52
N PRO A 341 15.27 -21.89 -7.45
CA PRO A 341 15.95 -22.20 -6.19
C PRO A 341 15.41 -23.44 -5.49
N ASP A 342 14.10 -23.71 -5.61
CA ASP A 342 13.40 -24.82 -4.96
C ASP A 342 13.23 -26.09 -5.82
N ASN A 343 13.54 -26.03 -7.12
CA ASN A 343 13.55 -27.11 -8.10
C ASN A 343 12.16 -27.64 -8.47
N ASP A 344 11.17 -26.76 -8.59
CA ASP A 344 9.82 -27.09 -9.06
C ASP A 344 9.64 -26.92 -10.58
N LEU A 345 10.69 -26.50 -11.30
CA LEU A 345 10.75 -26.23 -12.74
C LEU A 345 10.04 -24.94 -13.18
N ILE A 346 9.73 -24.04 -12.25
CA ILE A 346 9.26 -22.69 -12.53
C ILE A 346 10.44 -21.74 -12.27
N SER A 347 10.62 -20.76 -13.15
CA SER A 347 11.70 -19.79 -12.99
C SER A 347 11.27 -18.61 -12.12
N ASN A 348 12.21 -17.94 -11.44
CA ASN A 348 11.92 -16.74 -10.65
C ASN A 348 11.07 -15.72 -11.44
N ALA A 349 11.35 -15.51 -12.73
CA ALA A 349 10.56 -14.59 -13.57
C ALA A 349 9.13 -15.08 -13.82
N ASP A 350 8.94 -16.39 -14.00
CA ASP A 350 7.61 -16.98 -14.11
C ASP A 350 6.88 -16.89 -12.77
N GLU A 351 7.58 -17.06 -11.65
CA GLU A 351 7.02 -16.94 -10.30
C GLU A 351 6.65 -15.52 -9.92
N LEU A 352 7.46 -14.53 -10.31
CA LEU A 352 7.12 -13.10 -10.22
C LEU A 352 5.81 -12.84 -10.96
N SER A 353 5.70 -13.31 -12.21
CA SER A 353 4.48 -13.15 -13.01
C SER A 353 3.28 -13.91 -12.45
N ALA A 354 3.54 -14.95 -11.67
CA ALA A 354 2.55 -15.81 -11.03
C ALA A 354 2.37 -15.51 -9.54
N GLY A 355 2.96 -14.46 -8.97
CA GLY A 355 2.86 -14.16 -7.53
C GLY A 355 3.19 -15.34 -6.59
N THR A 356 4.00 -16.30 -7.03
CA THR A 356 4.45 -17.44 -6.21
C THR A 356 5.81 -17.15 -5.58
N HIS A 357 6.32 -18.06 -4.74
CA HIS A 357 7.52 -17.82 -3.96
C HIS A 357 8.69 -18.70 -4.43
N PRO A 358 9.81 -18.13 -4.89
CA PRO A 358 11.00 -18.83 -5.43
C PRO A 358 11.71 -19.85 -4.58
N ASN A 359 11.31 -19.98 -3.33
CA ASN A 359 11.95 -20.87 -2.36
C ASN A 359 10.94 -21.87 -1.79
N GLN A 360 9.74 -21.95 -2.39
CA GLN A 360 8.64 -22.79 -1.94
C GLN A 360 8.05 -23.56 -3.13
N PRO A 361 8.29 -24.89 -3.20
CA PRO A 361 7.93 -25.65 -4.38
C PRO A 361 6.42 -25.64 -4.59
N ASN A 362 5.99 -25.25 -5.80
CA ASN A 362 4.59 -25.18 -6.20
C ASN A 362 4.05 -26.59 -6.47
N SER A 363 3.75 -27.30 -5.38
CA SER A 363 3.43 -28.72 -5.39
C SER A 363 2.02 -28.97 -5.95
N GLY A 364 1.91 -29.26 -7.25
CA GLY A 364 0.83 -30.12 -7.77
C GLY A 364 -0.22 -29.53 -8.72
N VAL A 365 0.03 -28.44 -9.46
CA VAL A 365 -0.92 -27.98 -10.49
C VAL A 365 -0.19 -27.47 -11.73
N GLY A 366 -0.55 -28.02 -12.90
CA GLY A 366 -0.21 -27.39 -14.17
C GLY A 366 -1.05 -26.14 -14.37
N VAL A 367 -0.39 -25.04 -14.76
CA VAL A 367 -0.99 -23.84 -15.41
C VAL A 367 -2.27 -23.30 -14.78
N GLY A 368 -2.09 -22.33 -13.88
CA GLY A 368 -3.08 -21.34 -13.48
C GLY A 368 -2.37 -20.21 -12.73
N PRO A 369 -2.72 -18.92 -12.96
CA PRO A 369 -1.98 -17.79 -12.43
C PRO A 369 -2.13 -17.77 -10.91
N GLY A 370 -1.02 -17.88 -10.17
CA GLY A 370 -0.99 -17.24 -8.86
C GLY A 370 -0.98 -15.72 -9.05
N GLU A 371 -1.21 -15.00 -7.95
CA GLU A 371 -1.63 -13.59 -7.85
C GLU A 371 -1.23 -12.69 -9.04
N GLY A 372 -2.00 -12.76 -10.13
CA GLY A 372 -1.97 -11.71 -11.16
C GLY A 372 -2.43 -10.39 -10.55
N ALA A 373 -2.20 -9.27 -11.26
CA ALA A 373 -2.66 -7.94 -10.85
C ALA A 373 -4.10 -7.98 -10.29
N ILE A 374 -4.23 -7.78 -8.97
CA ILE A 374 -5.50 -7.88 -8.24
C ILE A 374 -6.44 -6.81 -8.76
N ASN A 375 -7.55 -7.21 -9.37
CA ASN A 375 -8.63 -6.29 -9.70
C ASN A 375 -9.99 -6.92 -9.52
N ILE A 376 -10.50 -6.81 -8.29
CA ILE A 376 -11.87 -6.38 -7.93
C ILE A 376 -11.74 -5.57 -6.63
N GLY A 377 -12.60 -4.61 -6.30
CA GLY A 377 -12.45 -3.22 -6.77
C GLY A 377 -11.44 -2.44 -5.93
N THR A 378 -10.23 -3.00 -5.82
CA THR A 378 -9.09 -2.61 -4.99
C THR A 378 -9.45 -2.75 -3.51
N PHE A 379 -8.83 -3.71 -2.82
CA PHE A 379 -8.99 -4.02 -1.37
C PHE A 379 -8.97 -2.80 -0.42
N THR A 380 -8.70 -1.62 -0.94
CA THR A 380 -8.62 -0.30 -0.33
C THR A 380 -9.89 0.56 -0.45
N ASP A 381 -10.91 0.18 -1.24
CA ASP A 381 -12.06 1.05 -1.50
C ASP A 381 -13.28 0.84 -0.57
N TRP A 382 -13.19 -0.10 0.38
CA TRP A 382 -14.25 -0.42 1.34
C TRP A 382 -14.48 0.71 2.34
N THR A 383 -15.75 1.08 2.54
CA THR A 383 -16.14 2.14 3.45
C THR A 383 -16.78 1.58 4.73
N SER A 384 -16.88 2.40 5.78
CA SER A 384 -17.59 2.02 7.01
C SER A 384 -19.08 1.70 6.80
N ASN A 385 -19.66 2.08 5.66
CA ASN A 385 -21.03 1.74 5.29
C ASN A 385 -21.16 0.32 4.72
N ASP A 386 -20.06 -0.24 4.21
CA ASP A 386 -20.00 -1.56 3.60
C ASP A 386 -19.75 -2.66 4.65
N LEU A 387 -19.00 -2.35 5.71
CA LEU A 387 -18.83 -3.24 6.87
C LEU A 387 -20.19 -3.62 7.47
N LEU A 388 -20.53 -4.91 7.48
CA LEU A 388 -21.79 -5.40 8.05
C LEU A 388 -21.62 -6.07 9.40
N ALA A 389 -20.56 -6.84 9.60
CA ALA A 389 -20.36 -7.55 10.86
C ALA A 389 -18.88 -7.57 11.22
N LEU A 390 -18.60 -7.40 12.51
CA LEU A 390 -17.32 -7.70 13.11
C LEU A 390 -17.45 -9.03 13.83
N ASP A 391 -16.40 -9.84 13.75
CA ASP A 391 -16.30 -11.04 14.56
C ASP A 391 -15.67 -10.73 15.92
N GLU A 392 -16.13 -11.43 16.94
CA GLU A 392 -15.79 -11.15 18.33
C GLU A 392 -14.60 -11.99 18.76
N TYR A 393 -13.40 -11.40 18.68
CA TYR A 393 -12.17 -12.08 19.08
C TYR A 393 -12.24 -12.71 20.48
N ASN A 394 -12.26 -14.03 20.54
CA ASN A 394 -12.34 -14.83 21.75
C ASN A 394 -11.37 -16.01 21.70
N GLU A 395 -10.11 -15.73 22.06
CA GLU A 395 -9.07 -16.76 22.10
C GLU A 395 -9.20 -17.80 23.22
N GLY A 396 -10.22 -17.76 24.09
CA GLY A 396 -10.65 -18.85 25.00
C GLY A 396 -9.61 -19.62 25.84
N GLY A 397 -8.33 -19.24 25.83
CA GLY A 397 -7.24 -20.19 26.07
C GLY A 397 -7.29 -21.42 25.14
N SER A 398 -6.49 -22.45 25.45
CA SER A 398 -6.37 -23.68 24.64
C SER A 398 -7.66 -24.51 24.46
N GLN A 399 -8.79 -24.10 25.04
CA GLN A 399 -10.03 -24.88 25.14
C GLN A 399 -11.25 -23.95 25.38
N ALA A 400 -11.64 -23.17 24.37
CA ALA A 400 -12.93 -22.44 24.24
C ALA A 400 -12.84 -21.34 23.14
N ALA A 401 -12.06 -21.56 22.10
CA ALA A 401 -11.92 -20.58 21.03
C ALA A 401 -13.18 -20.53 20.15
N ASP A 402 -13.44 -19.36 19.59
CA ASP A 402 -14.30 -19.09 18.43
C ASP A 402 -13.85 -19.87 17.17
N VAL A 403 -12.59 -20.27 17.09
CA VAL A 403 -12.05 -21.06 15.95
C VAL A 403 -11.73 -22.51 16.30
N TYR A 404 -12.22 -23.46 15.48
CA TYR A 404 -11.82 -24.86 15.50
C TYR A 404 -10.46 -25.05 14.82
N ARG A 405 -9.39 -25.15 15.62
CA ARG A 405 -8.01 -25.29 15.11
C ARG A 405 -7.65 -26.77 14.90
N THR A 406 -7.20 -27.12 13.69
CA THR A 406 -6.67 -28.46 13.34
C THR A 406 -5.15 -28.55 13.49
N ASN A 407 -4.48 -27.41 13.58
CA ASN A 407 -3.03 -27.23 13.75
C ASN A 407 -2.77 -26.13 14.81
N THR A 408 -1.56 -26.06 15.37
CA THR A 408 -1.32 -25.33 16.63
C THR A 408 -0.97 -23.84 16.48
N SER A 409 -1.01 -23.27 15.27
CA SER A 409 -0.54 -21.89 15.05
C SER A 409 -1.13 -21.12 13.87
N ASP A 410 -1.94 -21.75 13.01
CA ASP A 410 -2.47 -21.06 11.83
C ASP A 410 -3.86 -20.49 12.14
N ASN A 411 -4.04 -19.19 11.92
CA ASN A 411 -5.28 -18.43 12.13
C ASN A 411 -5.97 -18.06 10.80
N SER A 412 -5.58 -18.66 9.68
CA SER A 412 -6.16 -18.39 8.34
C SER A 412 -7.67 -18.66 8.21
N ARG A 413 -8.29 -19.35 9.19
CA ARG A 413 -9.74 -19.60 9.22
C ARG A 413 -10.51 -18.65 10.14
N ASP A 414 -9.80 -17.86 10.94
CA ASP A 414 -10.33 -16.92 11.93
C ASP A 414 -10.84 -15.68 11.21
N ILE A 415 -12.15 -15.50 11.13
CA ILE A 415 -12.84 -14.38 10.52
C ILE A 415 -12.77 -13.21 11.50
N VAL A 416 -12.53 -12.01 10.97
CA VAL A 416 -12.51 -10.77 11.77
C VAL A 416 -13.62 -9.82 11.34
N ALA A 417 -13.97 -9.82 10.06
CA ALA A 417 -15.03 -8.95 9.56
C ALA A 417 -15.68 -9.49 8.29
N PHE A 418 -16.90 -9.02 8.06
CA PHE A 418 -17.61 -9.20 6.81
C PHE A 418 -18.17 -7.90 6.29
N SER A 419 -17.89 -7.61 5.02
CA SER A 419 -18.37 -6.43 4.31
C SER A 419 -19.18 -6.80 3.07
N PHE A 420 -20.18 -5.98 2.77
CA PHE A 420 -21.09 -6.16 1.63
C PHE A 420 -21.44 -4.84 0.96
N ARG A 421 -21.32 -4.83 -0.38
CA ARG A 421 -21.71 -3.70 -1.23
C ARG A 421 -22.58 -4.18 -2.38
N ASP A 422 -23.66 -3.44 -2.63
CA ASP A 422 -24.48 -3.62 -3.83
C ASP A 422 -24.09 -2.57 -4.88
N GLY A 423 -23.56 -3.00 -6.03
CA GLY A 423 -23.14 -2.11 -7.12
C GLY A 423 -24.31 -1.45 -7.86
N GLY A 424 -25.55 -1.84 -7.56
CA GLY A 424 -26.72 -1.30 -8.25
C GLY A 424 -27.00 -2.01 -9.57
N ALA A 425 -28.13 -1.66 -10.21
CA ALA A 425 -28.52 -2.24 -11.49
C ALA A 425 -27.61 -1.82 -12.66
N SER A 426 -26.87 -0.71 -12.52
CA SER A 426 -25.93 -0.21 -13.53
C SER A 426 -24.63 -1.02 -13.57
N ASP A 427 -24.14 -1.41 -12.40
CA ASP A 427 -22.96 -2.28 -12.28
C ASP A 427 -23.36 -3.75 -12.51
N GLY A 428 -24.54 -4.15 -12.03
CA GLY A 428 -25.05 -5.49 -12.22
C GLY A 428 -24.38 -6.53 -11.31
N LYS A 429 -23.55 -6.09 -10.35
CA LYS A 429 -22.82 -6.96 -9.42
C LYS A 429 -23.14 -6.65 -7.95
N VAL A 430 -22.94 -7.66 -7.11
CA VAL A 430 -22.79 -7.53 -5.67
C VAL A 430 -21.38 -7.95 -5.27
N TYR A 431 -20.85 -7.31 -4.24
CA TYR A 431 -19.50 -7.53 -3.75
C TYR A 431 -19.52 -7.93 -2.29
N PHE A 432 -18.62 -8.85 -1.96
CA PHE A 432 -18.41 -9.34 -0.61
C PHE A 432 -16.92 -9.28 -0.30
N ARG A 433 -16.60 -9.03 0.97
CA ARG A 433 -15.26 -9.20 1.52
C ARG A 433 -15.37 -9.92 2.85
N VAL A 434 -14.53 -10.93 3.03
CA VAL A 434 -14.32 -11.60 4.33
C VAL A 434 -12.88 -11.33 4.72
N ASP A 435 -12.71 -10.70 5.88
CA ASP A 435 -11.41 -10.42 6.49
C ASP A 435 -11.08 -11.50 7.52
N PHE A 436 -9.82 -11.87 7.59
CA PHE A 436 -9.29 -12.89 8.48
C PHE A 436 -8.25 -12.29 9.43
N MET A 437 -7.90 -13.03 10.48
CA MET A 437 -6.95 -12.55 11.49
C MET A 437 -5.50 -12.50 10.98
N ASP A 438 -5.08 -13.54 10.26
CA ASP A 438 -3.74 -13.70 9.69
C ASP A 438 -3.85 -14.77 8.59
N LEU A 439 -4.24 -14.36 7.39
CA LEU A 439 -4.47 -15.26 6.26
C LEU A 439 -3.09 -15.61 5.68
N ALA A 440 -2.61 -16.81 5.95
CA ALA A 440 -1.34 -17.26 5.43
C ALA A 440 -1.34 -17.26 3.89
N PRO A 441 -0.18 -16.98 3.25
CA PRO A 441 -0.03 -17.12 1.81
C PRO A 441 -0.52 -18.49 1.33
N ASN A 442 -1.38 -18.48 0.30
CA ASN A 442 -1.98 -19.70 -0.28
C ASN A 442 -2.81 -20.57 0.68
N ALA A 443 -3.28 -20.04 1.83
CA ALA A 443 -4.14 -20.79 2.76
C ALA A 443 -5.39 -21.39 2.08
N TRP A 444 -5.89 -20.76 1.01
CA TRP A 444 -7.02 -21.27 0.22
C TRP A 444 -6.74 -22.64 -0.45
N GLN A 445 -5.48 -23.06 -0.61
CA GLN A 445 -5.13 -24.34 -1.24
C GLN A 445 -5.33 -25.56 -0.32
N GLY A 446 -5.51 -25.36 0.99
CA GLY A 446 -5.58 -26.48 1.92
C GLY A 446 -6.07 -26.18 3.33
N GLU A 447 -6.18 -24.92 3.71
CA GLU A 447 -6.49 -24.49 5.08
C GLU A 447 -7.87 -23.84 5.21
N VAL A 448 -8.35 -23.09 4.20
CA VAL A 448 -9.61 -22.35 4.32
C VAL A 448 -10.46 -22.35 3.05
N ASN A 449 -11.76 -22.58 3.23
CA ASN A 449 -12.81 -22.19 2.30
C ASN A 449 -13.74 -21.19 3.02
N ALA A 450 -14.23 -20.18 2.32
CA ALA A 450 -15.18 -19.21 2.87
C ALA A 450 -16.58 -19.39 2.26
N TYR A 451 -17.61 -19.32 3.10
CA TYR A 451 -19.01 -19.46 2.70
C TYR A 451 -19.83 -18.26 3.14
N ILE A 452 -20.62 -17.73 2.22
CA ILE A 452 -21.59 -16.65 2.46
C ILE A 452 -22.98 -17.19 2.13
N VAL A 453 -23.78 -17.41 3.17
CA VAL A 453 -25.16 -17.87 3.07
C VAL A 453 -26.09 -16.67 3.04
N ILE A 454 -27.01 -16.62 2.09
CA ILE A 454 -27.85 -15.46 1.81
C ILE A 454 -29.33 -15.88 1.77
N ASP A 455 -30.12 -15.23 2.63
CA ASP A 455 -31.59 -15.19 2.53
C ASP A 455 -32.01 -13.91 1.79
N THR A 456 -32.97 -14.05 0.89
CA THR A 456 -33.42 -12.95 0.01
C THR A 456 -34.54 -12.10 0.62
N GLY A 457 -34.83 -12.29 1.91
CA GLY A 457 -35.74 -11.46 2.70
C GLY A 457 -36.93 -12.21 3.29
N ASN A 458 -36.85 -13.54 3.44
CA ASN A 458 -37.89 -14.33 4.10
C ASN A 458 -37.30 -15.52 4.86
N PRO A 459 -36.81 -15.30 6.10
CA PRO A 459 -36.07 -16.32 6.84
C PRO A 459 -36.92 -17.51 7.34
N GLY A 460 -38.19 -17.60 6.94
CA GLY A 460 -39.06 -18.75 7.18
C GLY A 460 -39.16 -19.72 5.99
N VAL A 461 -38.57 -19.39 4.84
CA VAL A 461 -38.69 -20.14 3.58
C VAL A 461 -37.31 -20.25 2.93
N GLY A 462 -37.00 -21.39 2.33
CA GLY A 462 -35.72 -21.66 1.69
C GLY A 462 -35.07 -22.94 2.22
N GLU A 463 -33.86 -23.19 1.73
CA GLU A 463 -33.06 -24.36 2.00
C GLU A 463 -32.53 -24.35 3.43
N ARG A 464 -32.44 -25.54 4.06
CA ARG A 464 -31.92 -25.69 5.41
C ARG A 464 -30.54 -26.34 5.44
N ALA A 465 -30.32 -27.34 4.60
CA ALA A 465 -29.02 -27.98 4.43
C ALA A 465 -28.06 -27.04 3.71
N ILE A 466 -26.78 -27.09 4.06
CA ILE A 466 -25.74 -26.35 3.37
C ILE A 466 -25.14 -27.22 2.24
N PRO A 467 -24.83 -26.65 1.06
CA PRO A 467 -24.17 -27.39 -0.02
C PRO A 467 -22.79 -27.96 0.39
N ASN A 468 -22.21 -28.82 -0.47
CA ASN A 468 -20.90 -29.47 -0.28
C ASN A 468 -20.81 -30.39 0.95
N GLU A 469 -21.93 -30.97 1.38
CA GLU A 469 -21.96 -31.84 2.57
C GLU A 469 -21.40 -31.13 3.82
N VAL A 470 -21.52 -29.81 3.91
CA VAL A 470 -21.24 -29.10 5.16
C VAL A 470 -22.33 -29.50 6.15
N ASP A 471 -21.99 -30.36 7.11
CA ASP A 471 -22.88 -31.16 7.97
C ASP A 471 -23.65 -30.32 9.03
N ILE A 472 -24.24 -29.20 8.61
CA ILE A 472 -24.95 -28.23 9.46
C ILE A 472 -26.27 -27.81 8.80
N ALA A 473 -27.24 -27.46 9.63
CA ALA A 473 -28.47 -26.80 9.19
C ALA A 473 -28.49 -25.34 9.63
N THR A 474 -29.17 -24.49 8.86
CA THR A 474 -29.46 -23.10 9.25
C THR A 474 -30.94 -22.90 9.60
N ASP A 475 -31.21 -22.10 10.63
CA ASP A 475 -32.56 -21.61 10.94
C ASP A 475 -32.96 -20.38 10.12
N MET A 476 -31.99 -19.65 9.53
CA MET A 476 -32.29 -18.51 8.66
C MET A 476 -33.04 -18.94 7.41
N ARG A 477 -32.82 -20.17 6.91
CA ARG A 477 -33.27 -20.66 5.60
C ARG A 477 -32.71 -19.81 4.44
N TRP A 478 -32.04 -20.42 3.47
CA TRP A 478 -31.29 -19.68 2.46
C TRP A 478 -31.82 -19.90 1.05
N GLU A 479 -31.52 -18.95 0.14
CA GLU A 479 -31.78 -19.13 -1.29
C GLU A 479 -30.53 -18.93 -2.17
N VAL A 480 -29.49 -18.28 -1.67
CA VAL A 480 -28.17 -18.30 -2.32
C VAL A 480 -27.07 -18.69 -1.32
N VAL A 481 -26.12 -19.52 -1.74
CA VAL A 481 -24.84 -19.73 -1.04
C VAL A 481 -23.71 -19.44 -2.01
N VAL A 482 -22.80 -18.57 -1.61
CA VAL A 482 -21.56 -18.27 -2.33
C VAL A 482 -20.42 -18.94 -1.58
N ALA A 483 -19.74 -19.88 -2.24
CA ALA A 483 -18.63 -20.62 -1.67
C ALA A 483 -17.35 -20.34 -2.44
N ALA A 484 -16.32 -19.86 -1.76
CA ALA A 484 -15.01 -19.53 -2.31
C ALA A 484 -13.98 -20.58 -1.89
N TYR A 485 -13.26 -21.14 -2.87
CA TYR A 485 -12.28 -22.22 -2.66
C TYR A 485 -10.86 -21.82 -3.09
N GLY A 486 -10.72 -20.81 -3.96
CA GLY A 486 -9.42 -20.36 -4.46
C GLY A 486 -9.58 -19.22 -5.46
N GLN A 487 -8.48 -18.81 -6.08
CA GLN A 487 -8.49 -17.73 -7.08
C GLN A 487 -9.42 -18.08 -8.24
N ASP A 488 -10.47 -17.27 -8.45
CA ASP A 488 -11.56 -17.51 -9.40
C ASP A 488 -12.15 -18.95 -9.37
N LEU A 489 -12.02 -19.62 -8.23
CA LEU A 489 -12.44 -21.00 -8.00
C LEU A 489 -13.44 -21.05 -6.85
N GLY A 490 -14.68 -21.42 -7.17
CA GLY A 490 -15.77 -21.42 -6.21
C GLY A 490 -17.05 -22.03 -6.76
N SER A 491 -18.14 -21.91 -6.03
CA SER A 491 -19.48 -22.21 -6.53
C SER A 491 -20.54 -21.25 -5.96
N ILE A 492 -21.53 -20.92 -6.78
CA ILE A 492 -22.70 -20.15 -6.39
C ILE A 492 -23.90 -21.09 -6.49
N PHE A 493 -24.47 -21.45 -5.36
CA PHE A 493 -25.65 -22.29 -5.26
C PHE A 493 -26.88 -21.39 -5.21
N VAL A 494 -27.81 -21.58 -6.13
CA VAL A 494 -29.01 -20.75 -6.27
C VAL A 494 -30.24 -21.64 -6.21
N ASP A 495 -31.10 -21.45 -5.22
CA ASP A 495 -32.42 -22.09 -5.17
C ASP A 495 -33.33 -21.48 -6.25
N THR A 496 -33.59 -22.27 -7.29
CA THR A 496 -34.48 -21.88 -8.40
C THR A 496 -35.90 -22.45 -8.25
N ASN A 497 -36.16 -23.25 -7.21
CA ASN A 497 -37.45 -23.86 -6.92
C ASN A 497 -37.82 -23.78 -5.44
N ARG A 498 -38.07 -22.55 -4.99
CA ARG A 498 -38.47 -22.14 -3.63
C ARG A 498 -39.65 -22.89 -2.99
N SER A 499 -40.37 -23.70 -3.77
CA SER A 499 -41.48 -24.52 -3.29
C SER A 499 -41.06 -25.91 -2.79
N ASN A 500 -39.82 -26.31 -3.04
CA ASN A 500 -39.25 -27.60 -2.67
C ASN A 500 -37.90 -27.35 -2.02
N ASN A 501 -37.84 -27.43 -0.69
CA ASN A 501 -36.65 -27.09 0.08
C ASN A 501 -36.24 -28.27 0.97
N SER A 502 -34.94 -28.40 1.22
CA SER A 502 -34.40 -29.26 2.26
C SER A 502 -34.89 -28.84 3.66
N THR A 503 -34.92 -29.82 4.55
CA THR A 503 -35.40 -29.70 5.93
C THR A 503 -34.46 -30.29 6.96
N GLY A 504 -33.60 -31.24 6.58
CA GLY A 504 -32.56 -31.84 7.41
C GLY A 504 -31.16 -31.34 7.04
N GLN A 505 -30.19 -31.51 7.93
CA GLN A 505 -28.79 -31.04 7.72
C GLN A 505 -27.97 -31.92 6.77
N TYR A 506 -28.35 -33.19 6.58
CA TYR A 506 -27.62 -34.17 5.77
C TYR A 506 -28.24 -34.38 4.38
N GLU A 507 -29.15 -33.49 3.98
CA GLU A 507 -29.81 -33.55 2.68
C GLU A 507 -28.96 -32.79 1.65
N ASP A 508 -28.96 -33.26 0.41
CA ASP A 508 -28.30 -32.54 -0.70
C ASP A 508 -29.26 -31.49 -1.29
N PRO A 509 -29.00 -30.17 -1.14
CA PRO A 509 -29.88 -29.13 -1.67
C PRO A 509 -30.08 -29.21 -3.19
N LEU A 510 -29.14 -29.79 -3.94
CA LEU A 510 -29.27 -29.94 -5.40
C LEU A 510 -30.44 -30.86 -5.76
N SER A 511 -30.83 -31.77 -4.86
CA SER A 511 -32.02 -32.62 -5.02
C SER A 511 -33.34 -31.87 -4.81
N PHE A 512 -33.29 -30.63 -4.31
CA PHE A 512 -34.47 -29.82 -3.98
C PHE A 512 -34.75 -28.70 -4.99
N GLY A 513 -33.81 -28.38 -5.87
CA GLY A 513 -33.99 -27.36 -6.90
C GLY A 513 -32.91 -26.28 -6.91
N VAL A 514 -31.90 -26.47 -6.06
CA VAL A 514 -30.66 -25.69 -6.10
C VAL A 514 -29.86 -26.03 -7.34
N VAL A 515 -29.39 -24.98 -8.01
CA VAL A 515 -28.48 -25.07 -9.15
C VAL A 515 -27.12 -24.50 -8.73
N SER A 516 -26.05 -25.25 -8.96
CA SER A 516 -24.68 -24.76 -8.80
C SER A 516 -24.20 -24.03 -10.07
N ARG A 517 -23.55 -22.89 -9.90
CA ARG A 517 -22.98 -22.05 -10.96
C ARG A 517 -21.51 -21.75 -10.64
N ALA A 518 -20.69 -21.60 -11.68
CA ALA A 518 -19.24 -21.51 -11.55
C ALA A 518 -18.71 -20.07 -11.52
N PHE A 519 -17.50 -19.93 -10.97
CA PHE A 519 -16.63 -18.75 -11.09
C PHE A 519 -15.71 -18.85 -12.33
N GLY A 520 -15.00 -17.77 -12.66
CA GLY A 520 -13.99 -17.77 -13.73
C GLY A 520 -14.53 -17.58 -15.16
N SER A 521 -15.82 -17.26 -15.32
CA SER A 521 -16.45 -17.00 -16.63
C SER A 521 -16.40 -15.52 -17.06
N GLY A 522 -15.71 -14.66 -16.31
CA GLY A 522 -15.69 -13.20 -16.49
C GLY A 522 -16.89 -12.46 -15.88
N GLN A 523 -17.89 -13.19 -15.35
CA GLN A 523 -19.07 -12.60 -14.69
C GLN A 523 -18.95 -12.59 -13.16
N ASN A 524 -18.37 -13.66 -12.60
CA ASN A 524 -18.16 -13.85 -11.17
C ASN A 524 -16.68 -14.12 -10.91
N HIS A 525 -16.16 -13.58 -9.82
CA HIS A 525 -14.74 -13.66 -9.49
C HIS A 525 -14.49 -13.78 -8.00
N ILE A 526 -13.37 -14.40 -7.66
CA ILE A 526 -12.84 -14.56 -6.30
C ILE A 526 -11.37 -14.18 -6.31
N ALA A 527 -10.98 -13.29 -5.41
CA ALA A 527 -9.59 -12.90 -5.19
C ALA A 527 -9.22 -13.12 -3.72
N TRP A 528 -8.32 -14.05 -3.44
CA TRP A 528 -7.70 -14.21 -2.11
C TRP A 528 -6.42 -13.38 -2.04
N SER A 529 -6.13 -12.77 -0.89
CA SER A 529 -4.88 -12.04 -0.68
C SER A 529 -4.43 -12.12 0.77
N SER A 530 -3.26 -12.72 1.01
CA SER A 530 -2.61 -12.71 2.33
C SER A 530 -2.07 -11.32 2.68
N ARG A 531 -1.77 -10.46 1.69
CA ARG A 531 -1.36 -9.06 1.94
C ARG A 531 -2.42 -8.24 2.66
N TYR A 532 -3.69 -8.55 2.41
CA TYR A 532 -4.83 -7.84 3.01
C TYR A 532 -5.60 -8.70 4.02
N ASP A 533 -5.07 -9.89 4.33
CA ASP A 533 -5.71 -10.90 5.16
C ASP A 533 -7.16 -11.17 4.78
N ALA A 534 -7.49 -11.24 3.49
CA ALA A 534 -8.88 -11.21 3.05
C ALA A 534 -9.16 -11.96 1.76
N VAL A 535 -10.44 -12.28 1.54
CA VAL A 535 -10.99 -12.69 0.25
C VAL A 535 -12.05 -11.70 -0.22
N GLU A 536 -11.94 -11.26 -1.46
CA GLU A 536 -12.96 -10.48 -2.16
C GLU A 536 -13.68 -11.32 -3.20
N ILE A 537 -14.99 -11.12 -3.30
CA ILE A 537 -15.86 -11.88 -4.20
C ILE A 537 -16.80 -10.94 -4.92
N SER A 538 -16.83 -11.01 -6.26
CA SER A 538 -17.90 -10.39 -7.05
C SER A 538 -18.83 -11.43 -7.64
N VAL A 539 -20.12 -11.17 -7.53
CA VAL A 539 -21.17 -12.05 -8.04
C VAL A 539 -22.18 -11.23 -8.85
N ASP A 540 -22.57 -11.74 -10.01
CA ASP A 540 -23.63 -11.14 -10.82
C ASP A 540 -24.95 -11.11 -10.03
N ARG A 541 -25.58 -9.92 -9.98
CA ARG A 541 -26.88 -9.71 -9.31
C ARG A 541 -27.95 -10.67 -9.79
N GLN A 542 -27.86 -11.15 -11.03
CA GLN A 542 -28.80 -12.09 -11.61
C GLN A 542 -28.91 -13.38 -10.81
N HIS A 543 -27.84 -13.81 -10.12
CA HIS A 543 -27.89 -14.99 -9.25
C HIS A 543 -28.89 -14.83 -8.11
N LEU A 544 -28.90 -13.67 -7.45
CA LEU A 544 -29.83 -13.36 -6.37
C LEU A 544 -31.25 -13.11 -6.92
N ILE A 545 -31.37 -12.47 -8.08
CA ILE A 545 -32.66 -12.24 -8.75
C ILE A 545 -33.33 -13.56 -9.15
N ASP A 546 -32.56 -14.53 -9.64
CA ASP A 546 -33.05 -15.86 -9.99
C ASP A 546 -33.54 -16.64 -8.76
N ALA A 547 -32.93 -16.41 -7.59
CA ALA A 547 -33.41 -16.86 -6.28
C ALA A 547 -34.66 -16.09 -5.78
N GLY A 548 -35.09 -15.06 -6.51
CA GLY A 548 -36.27 -14.27 -6.22
C GLY A 548 -36.04 -13.06 -5.32
N TRP A 549 -34.81 -12.55 -5.25
CA TRP A 549 -34.51 -11.26 -4.64
C TRP A 549 -35.13 -10.11 -5.45
N GLY A 550 -35.83 -9.21 -4.76
CA GLY A 550 -36.47 -8.02 -5.37
C GLY A 550 -35.52 -6.87 -5.72
N GLY A 551 -34.22 -7.03 -5.52
CA GLY A 551 -33.19 -6.03 -5.82
C GLY A 551 -32.97 -4.95 -4.75
N ASN A 552 -33.62 -5.08 -3.59
CA ASN A 552 -33.40 -4.20 -2.44
C ASN A 552 -32.34 -4.81 -1.50
N PRO A 553 -31.14 -4.25 -1.36
CA PRO A 553 -30.08 -4.84 -0.53
C PRO A 553 -30.41 -4.81 0.97
N GLU A 554 -31.36 -3.98 1.41
CA GLU A 554 -31.78 -3.92 2.80
C GLU A 554 -32.62 -5.13 3.24
N THR A 555 -33.05 -5.99 2.30
CA THR A 555 -33.80 -7.23 2.63
C THR A 555 -32.90 -8.45 2.76
N LEU A 556 -31.60 -8.34 2.44
CA LEU A 556 -30.70 -9.48 2.48
C LEU A 556 -30.25 -9.77 3.91
N ASN A 557 -30.29 -11.05 4.28
CA ASN A 557 -29.72 -11.56 5.52
C ASN A 557 -28.57 -12.52 5.20
N PHE A 558 -27.55 -12.51 6.05
CA PHE A 558 -26.29 -13.18 5.84
C PHE A 558 -25.92 -14.06 7.04
N GLN A 559 -25.28 -15.18 6.74
CA GLN A 559 -24.45 -15.96 7.67
C GLN A 559 -23.14 -16.24 6.95
N VAL A 560 -22.02 -16.10 7.66
CA VAL A 560 -20.68 -16.25 7.08
C VAL A 560 -19.87 -17.16 7.96
N PHE A 561 -19.24 -18.16 7.36
CA PHE A 561 -18.43 -19.15 8.07
C PHE A 561 -17.31 -19.68 7.18
N THR A 562 -16.29 -20.26 7.82
CA THR A 562 -15.20 -20.98 7.15
C THR A 562 -15.31 -22.49 7.34
N THR A 563 -14.73 -23.24 6.41
CA THR A 563 -14.47 -24.68 6.57
C THR A 563 -13.03 -24.99 6.16
N LEU A 564 -12.58 -26.21 6.48
CA LEU A 564 -11.40 -26.76 5.83
C LEU A 564 -11.79 -27.29 4.42
N PRO A 565 -10.92 -27.20 3.40
CA PRO A 565 -11.23 -27.71 2.07
C PRO A 565 -11.57 -29.21 2.02
N ASN A 566 -12.34 -29.60 1.00
CA ASN A 566 -12.80 -30.98 0.74
C ASN A 566 -13.72 -31.55 1.84
N THR A 567 -14.89 -30.94 2.06
CA THR A 567 -15.92 -31.43 3.00
C THR A 567 -16.74 -32.60 2.47
N ILE A 568 -16.67 -32.90 1.17
CA ILE A 568 -17.47 -33.96 0.53
C ILE A 568 -16.79 -35.32 0.69
N GLY A 569 -17.58 -36.36 0.99
CA GLY A 569 -17.21 -37.75 0.78
C GLY A 569 -15.99 -38.23 1.59
N SER A 570 -15.87 -37.81 2.85
CA SER A 570 -14.72 -38.10 3.72
C SER A 570 -13.42 -37.48 3.25
N GLY A 571 -13.50 -36.33 2.58
CA GLY A 571 -12.35 -35.49 2.28
C GLY A 571 -11.73 -34.89 3.55
N THR A 572 -10.64 -34.14 3.37
CA THR A 572 -9.86 -33.57 4.50
C THR A 572 -10.68 -32.68 5.42
N GLY A 573 -11.70 -32.01 4.88
CA GLY A 573 -12.57 -31.10 5.61
C GLY A 573 -13.74 -31.77 6.33
N ASP A 574 -14.10 -32.99 5.94
CA ASP A 574 -15.23 -33.77 6.48
C ASP A 574 -14.91 -34.29 7.89
N LEU A 575 -15.68 -33.84 8.88
CA LEU A 575 -15.54 -34.27 10.28
C LEU A 575 -16.38 -35.50 10.66
N SER A 576 -16.85 -36.26 9.68
CA SER A 576 -17.53 -37.55 9.78
C SER A 576 -18.85 -37.50 10.56
N GLY A 577 -19.82 -36.72 10.08
CA GLY A 577 -21.13 -36.57 10.73
C GLY A 577 -21.15 -35.57 11.88
N ARG A 578 -20.13 -34.70 11.95
CA ARG A 578 -20.08 -33.48 12.77
C ARG A 578 -20.03 -32.31 11.81
N ASN A 579 -20.51 -31.14 12.24
CA ASN A 579 -20.47 -29.96 11.38
C ASN A 579 -19.03 -29.58 10.98
N ASP A 580 -18.86 -29.17 9.73
CA ASP A 580 -17.53 -28.89 9.14
C ASP A 580 -17.08 -27.44 9.29
N ILE A 581 -17.83 -26.64 10.03
CA ILE A 581 -17.49 -25.24 10.31
C ILE A 581 -16.20 -25.18 11.12
N ARG A 582 -15.34 -24.21 10.79
CA ARG A 582 -14.09 -23.90 11.48
C ARG A 582 -14.14 -22.58 12.20
N ASP A 583 -14.94 -21.66 11.68
CA ASP A 583 -15.26 -20.40 12.33
C ASP A 583 -16.55 -19.83 11.73
N THR A 584 -17.25 -18.98 12.47
CA THR A 584 -18.48 -18.33 12.02
C THR A 584 -18.69 -17.05 12.80
N ILE A 585 -19.22 -16.04 12.11
CA ILE A 585 -19.66 -14.83 12.80
C ILE A 585 -20.91 -15.14 13.64
N SER A 586 -20.87 -14.80 14.94
CA SER A 586 -21.97 -14.86 15.94
C SER A 586 -22.38 -16.23 16.51
N ASP A 587 -22.18 -17.34 15.81
CA ASP A 587 -22.58 -18.69 16.27
C ASP A 587 -21.36 -19.52 16.74
N ASP A 588 -20.30 -18.88 17.24
CA ASP A 588 -18.93 -19.42 17.43
C ASP A 588 -18.87 -20.68 18.31
N TRP A 589 -19.87 -20.90 19.17
CA TRP A 589 -19.96 -22.13 19.98
C TRP A 589 -20.00 -23.42 19.13
N ILE A 590 -20.43 -23.35 17.86
CA ILE A 590 -20.41 -24.50 16.94
C ILE A 590 -19.01 -24.82 16.40
N ALA A 591 -18.11 -23.84 16.46
CA ALA A 591 -16.71 -23.93 16.09
C ALA A 591 -15.80 -24.22 17.31
N SER A 592 -16.36 -24.45 18.51
CA SER A 592 -15.58 -24.86 19.68
C SER A 592 -14.77 -26.13 19.38
N ASP A 593 -13.47 -26.09 19.65
CA ASP A 593 -12.54 -27.22 19.61
C ASP A 593 -12.54 -28.07 20.89
N TYR A 594 -13.30 -27.66 21.90
CA TYR A 594 -13.29 -28.34 23.18
C TYR A 594 -13.99 -29.69 23.09
N SER A 595 -13.24 -30.75 23.41
CA SER A 595 -13.73 -32.15 23.35
C SER A 595 -15.06 -32.41 24.07
N LYS A 596 -15.42 -31.62 25.10
CA LYS A 596 -16.68 -31.77 25.84
C LYS A 596 -17.89 -31.20 25.09
N ASP A 597 -17.67 -30.23 24.21
CA ASP A 597 -18.74 -29.56 23.49
C ASP A 597 -19.13 -30.34 22.23
N GLN A 598 -18.23 -31.17 21.72
CA GLN A 598 -18.38 -31.93 20.47
C GLN A 598 -19.66 -32.76 20.38
N ASP A 599 -20.05 -33.46 21.45
CA ASP A 599 -21.29 -34.25 21.46
C ASP A 599 -22.54 -33.37 21.42
N ASN A 600 -22.50 -32.20 22.06
CA ASN A 600 -23.59 -31.25 22.04
C ASN A 600 -23.72 -30.59 20.68
N ILE A 601 -22.61 -30.17 20.07
CA ILE A 601 -22.56 -29.60 18.73
C ILE A 601 -23.11 -30.59 17.71
N ARG A 602 -22.69 -31.86 17.77
CA ARG A 602 -23.21 -32.90 16.86
C ARG A 602 -24.74 -33.10 16.96
N LEU A 603 -25.31 -32.97 18.14
CA LEU A 603 -26.74 -33.22 18.38
C LEU A 603 -27.64 -31.99 18.20
N ASN A 604 -27.11 -30.80 18.48
CA ASN A 604 -27.89 -29.56 18.59
C ASN A 604 -27.35 -28.42 17.71
N GLY A 605 -26.19 -28.61 17.07
CA GLY A 605 -25.51 -27.61 16.23
C GLY A 605 -26.39 -27.18 15.06
N LYS A 606 -26.50 -25.86 14.91
CA LYS A 606 -27.15 -25.19 13.79
C LYS A 606 -26.71 -23.74 13.76
N LEU A 607 -26.64 -23.16 12.57
CA LEU A 607 -26.53 -21.72 12.41
C LEU A 607 -27.89 -21.10 12.77
N SER A 608 -27.91 -20.25 13.79
CA SER A 608 -29.14 -19.73 14.39
C SER A 608 -29.24 -18.21 14.37
N SER A 609 -28.10 -17.54 14.26
CA SER A 609 -27.96 -16.10 14.21
C SER A 609 -27.70 -15.65 12.78
N TYR A 610 -28.14 -14.46 12.42
CA TYR A 610 -27.87 -13.85 11.12
C TYR A 610 -27.90 -12.33 11.23
N PHE A 611 -27.25 -11.67 10.29
CA PHE A 611 -27.16 -10.21 10.23
C PHE A 611 -27.53 -9.71 8.83
N GLY A 612 -27.94 -8.45 8.73
CA GLY A 612 -28.32 -7.84 7.46
C GLY A 612 -28.11 -6.34 7.50
N ARG A 613 -28.22 -5.65 6.36
CA ARG A 613 -27.94 -4.20 6.32
C ARG A 613 -28.83 -3.35 7.23
N SER A 614 -30.04 -3.83 7.52
CA SER A 614 -31.04 -3.15 8.35
C SER A 614 -31.23 -3.75 9.75
N SER A 615 -30.49 -4.80 10.13
CA SER A 615 -30.63 -5.45 11.44
C SER A 615 -29.38 -6.22 11.87
N ALA A 616 -29.09 -6.17 13.18
CA ALA A 616 -28.02 -6.96 13.82
C ALA A 616 -26.64 -6.79 13.15
N ASN A 617 -26.27 -5.56 12.77
CA ASN A 617 -25.02 -5.26 12.08
C ASN A 617 -24.13 -4.28 12.86
N ASP A 618 -22.88 -4.22 12.42
CA ASP A 618 -21.81 -3.33 12.90
C ASP A 618 -21.54 -2.16 11.95
N ARG A 619 -22.47 -1.87 11.04
CA ARG A 619 -22.34 -0.75 10.08
C ARG A 619 -22.06 0.54 10.82
N ASN A 620 -21.09 1.30 10.32
CA ASN A 620 -20.62 2.55 10.92
C ASN A 620 -20.07 2.43 12.35
N LYS A 621 -19.83 1.23 12.87
CA LYS A 621 -18.97 1.07 14.04
C LYS A 621 -17.51 1.25 13.60
N SER A 622 -16.71 1.78 14.51
CA SER A 622 -15.26 1.95 14.35
C SER A 622 -14.55 1.39 15.56
N SER A 623 -13.38 0.79 15.35
CA SER A 623 -12.49 0.42 16.44
C SER A 623 -11.80 1.67 16.99
N LYS A 624 -11.55 1.69 18.30
CA LYS A 624 -10.73 2.74 18.92
C LYS A 624 -9.29 2.23 18.96
N VAL A 625 -8.45 2.71 18.04
CA VAL A 625 -7.02 2.39 18.03
C VAL A 625 -6.28 3.33 18.99
N MET A 626 -5.38 2.79 19.80
CA MET A 626 -4.38 3.54 20.55
C MET A 626 -3.00 3.08 20.08
N LEU A 627 -2.28 3.96 19.38
CA LEU A 627 -0.85 3.79 19.14
C LEU A 627 -0.11 4.05 20.46
N LEU A 628 0.66 3.06 20.91
CA LEU A 628 1.43 3.14 22.14
C LEU A 628 2.93 3.05 21.81
N ALA A 629 3.58 4.20 21.61
CA ALA A 629 5.03 4.26 21.61
C ALA A 629 5.53 4.13 23.06
N HIS A 630 6.31 3.07 23.37
CA HIS A 630 6.90 2.89 24.70
C HIS A 630 8.44 2.88 24.61
N GLY A 631 9.09 3.64 25.50
CA GLY A 631 10.55 3.83 25.53
C GLY A 631 11.34 2.64 26.08
N ASN A 632 11.23 1.46 25.46
CA ASN A 632 11.98 0.26 25.82
C ASN A 632 11.83 -0.18 27.30
N GLN A 633 10.60 -0.09 27.83
CA GLN A 633 10.21 -0.63 29.14
C GLN A 633 9.08 -1.65 28.99
N ALA A 634 9.03 -2.64 29.89
CA ALA A 634 7.94 -3.62 29.91
C ALA A 634 6.59 -2.97 30.22
N ILE A 635 5.54 -3.41 29.52
CA ILE A 635 4.15 -2.96 29.72
C ILE A 635 3.75 -3.17 31.18
N GLN A 636 3.38 -2.07 31.84
CA GLN A 636 2.99 -2.10 33.25
C GLN A 636 1.46 -2.31 33.40
N PRO A 637 1.00 -2.88 34.53
CA PRO A 637 -0.42 -3.02 34.82
C PRO A 637 -1.17 -1.69 34.79
N ALA A 638 -2.46 -1.71 34.45
CA ALA A 638 -3.29 -0.52 34.26
C ALA A 638 -3.19 0.52 35.38
N GLY A 639 -3.12 0.10 36.64
CA GLY A 639 -3.00 1.01 37.79
C GLY A 639 -1.69 1.82 37.81
N SER A 640 -0.60 1.27 37.27
CA SER A 640 0.70 1.94 37.15
C SER A 640 0.73 2.87 35.95
N THR A 641 0.15 2.43 34.83
CA THR A 641 0.05 3.22 33.59
C THR A 641 -0.86 4.44 33.76
N GLN A 642 -1.94 4.33 34.53
CA GLN A 642 -2.86 5.43 34.80
C GLN A 642 -2.22 6.60 35.56
N ALA A 643 -1.23 6.32 36.40
CA ALA A 643 -0.49 7.34 37.14
C ALA A 643 0.51 8.11 36.26
N LEU A 644 0.80 7.62 35.05
CA LEU A 644 1.67 8.24 34.06
C LEU A 644 0.88 9.05 33.01
N LEU A 645 -0.45 8.99 33.04
CA LEU A 645 -1.34 9.79 32.19
C LEU A 645 -1.53 11.19 32.81
N HIS A 646 -1.30 12.24 32.02
CA HIS A 646 -1.33 13.62 32.48
C HIS A 646 -2.74 14.09 32.88
N ASP A 647 -2.88 14.57 34.13
CA ASP A 647 -4.00 15.41 34.56
C ASP A 647 -3.59 16.88 34.39
N LYS A 648 -4.38 17.65 33.63
CA LYS A 648 -4.15 19.08 33.33
C LYS A 648 -4.09 19.96 34.60
N ALA A 649 -4.46 19.42 35.76
CA ALA A 649 -4.41 20.08 37.06
C ALA A 649 -3.15 19.78 37.92
N ALA A 650 -2.25 18.88 37.53
CA ALA A 650 -1.11 18.46 38.36
C ALA A 650 0.22 19.11 37.94
N SER A 651 1.04 19.51 38.92
CA SER A 651 2.23 20.35 38.73
C SER A 651 3.55 19.58 38.61
N ASN A 652 3.58 18.38 38.01
CA ASN A 652 4.81 17.59 37.88
C ASN A 652 4.93 16.94 36.48
N PRO A 653 5.99 17.20 35.70
CA PRO A 653 6.09 16.78 34.31
C PRO A 653 6.70 15.37 34.15
N ALA A 654 5.94 14.45 33.59
CA ALA A 654 6.42 13.34 32.77
C ALA A 654 5.27 12.85 31.88
N GLY A 655 5.51 12.68 30.58
CA GLY A 655 4.75 11.74 29.79
C GLY A 655 4.06 12.31 28.56
N TYR A 656 2.74 12.46 28.60
CA TYR A 656 1.93 12.56 27.39
C TYR A 656 0.61 13.31 27.63
N HIS A 657 0.18 14.09 26.63
CA HIS A 657 -1.06 14.86 26.64
C HIS A 657 -2.21 14.10 25.96
N ARG A 658 -3.43 14.32 26.44
CA ARG A 658 -4.67 13.94 25.74
C ARG A 658 -5.09 15.15 24.90
N LEU A 659 -5.27 14.97 23.59
CA LEU A 659 -5.96 15.95 22.74
C LEU A 659 -7.42 16.10 23.19
#